data_AF-A0A5J9WS40-F1
#
_entry.id   AF-A0A5J9WS40-F1
#
_cell.length_a   1.000
_cell.length_b   1.000
_cell.length_c   1.000
_cell.angle_alpha   90.00
_cell.angle_beta   90.00
_cell.angle_gamma   90.00
#
_symmetry.space_group_name_H-M   'P 1'
#
loop_
_entity.id
_entity.type
_entity.pdbx_description
1 polymer ?
#
loop_
_entity_poly.entity_id
_entity_poly.type
_entity_poly.pdbx_seq_one_letter_code
_entity_poly.pdbx_strand_id
1 'polypeptide(L)'
;MGDPWKPPQTLEDMVRALRDAVEKSEGNTGSMVAALGSFENRVSAIDAAVRPAQVRTHAVRMAQENIDRTIEVAEDILIQFEIARRVTAPIPFFEFDILLLQQFVELCAEPTILKGPHEDLPRYLEAVDQLKGIIRFFSSNTNSKSSEGVLNHVNNLLTKAALMIEDEFRQLMGTHSKPIEPDCLFDCHGNPIHASKGVLEAVEEQPSESSTTYKNPALIPPRVLPLLHDIARQLVQDGNHQSCYRIYRDARVSALELSLQKLGIEKFNKYTVQRMQGEALKTKIDNWNQIMQIVVKVLLAGERENCDQIFYGIAFSKDQCFAELAGIGLKTLLSFGDAVAKSKRSPEKLFVLLDMYRVMHELQSEVEVIFQGRFCSEMRDAALNLAKNLTQTAIETLFDLEETIEKNMENVIHDENVHPLTFRVISCANSLYEYQSILKILLQPFETGSATESQLTIVTMGIFQALQNNLDGRSKQYKDSALSHIFLMNNIHCMVVSVRSRSDAKDILGDDWIQRHRRIVQQNANQYKKIAWGKIFQTLSVPAVGGTGSSASDLRSTGVSRAMIKERFKSFNKQFEELHVMQSQWNIPDQELREYLRLAVAEVLLPAYRSFVNRFRNLVERGKNPHKYMKHSPEKVEQMLAEFFGGKKMVNKTTVCAFVISLSVHPTISSNPKEEEEASKKPTRLSAMSKDCGNHGDDDLRSACRRLLAFLLVLALIVAIIALIVYLVLRPTHPRFFLQDASLRQLDLSNASGLLTTTLQVTIASRNPNDRVGVYYDRLDVYASYKYQQITVAAALPPVYQGHGDVDVWSPVLSGPSVPFAPYLAGALSQDCQAGYLILQVKIDGRVRWKVGSWISGHYHLFVTCPAFLVTAGGNGEPGASGFKFQTTTYCHVEV
;
A
#
# COMPACT_ATOMS: atom_id res chain seq x y z
N MET A 1 -60.60 38.08 -9.78
CA MET A 1 -59.69 38.93 -8.96
C MET A 1 -59.01 38.04 -7.95
N GLY A 2 -57.71 38.22 -7.74
CA GLY A 2 -56.93 37.60 -6.67
C GLY A 2 -55.86 38.60 -6.25
N ASP A 3 -55.54 38.67 -4.96
CA ASP A 3 -54.83 39.82 -4.40
C ASP A 3 -53.37 39.96 -4.89
N PRO A 4 -52.94 41.17 -5.29
CA PRO A 4 -51.59 41.41 -5.81
C PRO A 4 -50.49 41.45 -4.72
N TRP A 5 -50.79 41.00 -3.50
CA TRP A 5 -49.95 41.16 -2.30
C TRP A 5 -49.47 39.84 -1.67
N LYS A 6 -49.61 38.70 -2.35
CA LYS A 6 -48.94 37.46 -1.92
C LYS A 6 -47.53 37.35 -2.50
N PRO A 7 -46.46 37.25 -1.67
CA PRO A 7 -45.13 36.91 -2.16
C PRO A 7 -45.08 35.48 -2.71
N PRO A 8 -44.11 35.14 -3.57
CA PRO A 8 -43.92 33.76 -4.02
C PRO A 8 -43.46 32.87 -2.85
N GLN A 9 -43.98 31.64 -2.78
CA GLN A 9 -43.70 30.71 -1.67
C GLN A 9 -42.19 30.45 -1.45
N THR A 10 -41.40 30.48 -2.53
CA THR A 10 -39.94 30.37 -2.48
C THR A 10 -39.26 31.45 -1.64
N LEU A 11 -39.86 32.64 -1.52
CA LEU A 11 -39.35 33.70 -0.65
C LEU A 11 -39.70 33.43 0.83
N GLU A 12 -40.91 32.94 1.12
CA GLU A 12 -41.29 32.54 2.47
C GLU A 12 -40.43 31.38 2.99
N ASP A 13 -40.12 30.41 2.11
CA ASP A 13 -39.26 29.26 2.45
C ASP A 13 -37.80 29.68 2.66
N MET A 14 -37.26 30.61 1.85
CA MET A 14 -35.92 31.20 2.10
C MET A 14 -35.88 32.00 3.40
N VAL A 15 -36.92 32.78 3.72
CA VAL A 15 -37.00 33.53 4.99
C VAL A 15 -37.10 32.59 6.19
N ARG A 16 -37.74 31.42 6.04
CA ARG A 16 -37.80 30.38 7.08
C ARG A 16 -36.43 29.73 7.28
N ALA A 17 -35.77 29.30 6.21
CA ALA A 17 -34.42 28.73 6.28
C ALA A 17 -33.38 29.73 6.85
N LEU A 18 -33.50 31.03 6.55
CA LEU A 18 -32.68 32.08 7.16
C LEU A 18 -32.96 32.24 8.66
N ARG A 19 -34.21 32.12 9.11
CA ARG A 19 -34.57 32.16 10.54
C ARG A 19 -33.96 30.98 11.29
N ASP A 20 -34.14 29.76 10.77
CA ASP A 20 -33.58 28.54 11.36
C ASP A 20 -32.04 28.61 11.45
N ALA A 21 -31.39 29.18 10.43
CA ALA A 21 -29.95 29.42 10.41
C ALA A 21 -29.50 30.50 11.43
N VAL A 22 -30.30 31.56 11.64
CA VAL A 22 -30.04 32.58 12.66
C VAL A 22 -30.22 32.00 14.07
N GLU A 23 -31.32 31.30 14.37
CA GLU A 23 -31.53 30.66 15.67
C GLU A 23 -30.42 29.65 15.99
N LYS A 24 -29.95 28.89 14.99
CA LYS A 24 -28.79 27.99 15.14
C LYS A 24 -27.48 28.75 15.38
N SER A 25 -27.30 29.92 14.77
CA SER A 25 -26.15 30.80 14.99
C SER A 25 -26.17 31.42 16.40
N GLU A 26 -27.34 31.85 16.87
CA GLU A 26 -27.54 32.34 18.25
C GLU A 26 -27.31 31.24 19.28
N GLY A 27 -27.80 30.02 19.04
CA GLY A 27 -27.53 28.85 19.89
C GLY A 27 -26.04 28.47 19.97
N ASN A 28 -25.35 28.49 18.83
CA ASN A 28 -23.89 28.32 18.79
C ASN A 28 -23.16 29.44 19.55
N THR A 29 -23.60 30.68 19.37
CA THR A 29 -23.02 31.86 20.05
C THR A 29 -23.23 31.79 21.56
N GLY A 30 -24.43 31.41 22.02
CA GLY A 30 -24.73 31.19 23.43
C GLY A 30 -23.90 30.06 24.05
N SER A 31 -23.68 28.97 23.30
CA SER A 31 -22.78 27.89 23.72
C SER A 31 -21.33 28.37 23.83
N MET A 32 -20.88 29.23 22.91
CA MET A 32 -19.53 29.81 22.94
C MET A 32 -19.35 30.80 24.10
N VAL A 33 -20.36 31.63 24.38
CA VAL A 33 -20.38 32.53 25.56
C VAL A 33 -20.40 31.73 26.87
N ALA A 34 -21.15 30.64 26.95
CA ALA A 34 -21.15 29.75 28.12
C ALA A 34 -19.79 29.05 28.32
N ALA A 35 -19.13 28.62 27.23
CA ALA A 35 -17.77 28.08 27.28
C ALA A 35 -16.73 29.12 27.72
N LEU A 36 -16.83 30.36 27.22
CA LEU A 36 -15.97 31.47 27.63
C LEU A 36 -16.17 31.84 29.10
N GLY A 37 -17.41 31.96 29.58
CA GLY A 37 -17.72 32.20 30.99
C GLY A 37 -17.28 31.04 31.89
N SER A 38 -17.33 29.80 31.41
CA SER A 38 -16.75 28.63 32.13
C SER A 38 -15.22 28.73 32.22
N PHE A 39 -14.54 29.13 31.14
CA PHE A 39 -13.11 29.41 31.15
C PHE A 39 -12.74 30.56 32.09
N GLU A 40 -13.47 31.68 32.05
CA GLU A 40 -13.22 32.85 32.90
C GLU A 40 -13.40 32.52 34.39
N ASN A 41 -14.45 31.77 34.74
CA ASN A 41 -14.64 31.25 36.10
C ASN A 41 -13.50 30.29 36.53
N ARG A 42 -13.04 29.40 35.62
CA ARG A 42 -11.90 28.51 35.91
C ARG A 42 -10.58 29.26 36.06
N VAL A 43 -10.33 30.28 35.23
CA VAL A 43 -9.15 31.15 35.33
C VAL A 43 -9.19 31.94 36.64
N SER A 44 -10.35 32.48 37.02
CA SER A 44 -10.52 33.20 38.29
C SER A 44 -10.33 32.30 39.51
N ALA A 45 -10.82 31.04 39.46
CA ALA A 45 -10.58 30.04 40.50
C ALA A 45 -9.11 29.60 40.57
N ILE A 46 -8.43 29.45 39.43
CA ILE A 46 -6.99 29.15 39.38
C ILE A 46 -6.18 30.32 39.92
N ASP A 47 -6.47 31.56 39.53
CA ASP A 47 -5.79 32.74 40.06
C ASP A 47 -6.02 32.88 41.58
N ALA A 48 -7.24 32.67 42.07
CA ALA A 48 -7.53 32.66 43.50
C ALA A 48 -6.76 31.55 44.27
N ALA A 49 -6.50 30.39 43.65
CA ALA A 49 -5.69 29.31 44.23
C ALA A 49 -4.18 29.55 44.11
N VAL A 50 -3.73 30.24 43.05
CA VAL A 50 -2.31 30.57 42.78
C VAL A 50 -1.86 31.80 43.56
N ARG A 51 -2.73 32.79 43.79
CA ARG A 51 -2.38 34.05 44.47
C ARG A 51 -1.78 33.85 45.87
N PRO A 52 -2.26 32.94 46.73
CA PRO A 52 -1.59 32.60 48.00
C PRO A 52 -0.20 31.99 47.81
N ALA A 53 0.02 31.22 46.74
CA ALA A 53 1.32 30.65 46.41
C ALA A 53 2.27 31.73 45.85
N GLN A 54 1.81 32.58 44.92
CA GLN A 54 2.57 33.74 44.43
C GLN A 54 2.94 34.71 45.55
N VAL A 55 2.03 35.02 46.47
CA VAL A 55 2.35 35.86 47.65
C VAL A 55 3.39 35.19 48.53
N ARG A 56 3.33 33.85 48.73
CA ARG A 56 4.35 33.12 49.49
C ARG A 56 5.70 33.10 48.76
N THR A 57 5.73 32.85 47.46
CA THR A 57 6.94 32.88 46.62
C THR A 57 7.52 34.29 46.52
N HIS A 58 6.69 35.33 46.45
CA HIS A 58 7.14 36.73 46.47
C HIS A 58 7.67 37.13 47.85
N ALA A 59 7.02 36.71 48.94
CA ALA A 59 7.53 36.91 50.30
C ALA A 59 8.85 36.16 50.53
N VAL A 60 8.99 34.94 50.02
CA VAL A 60 10.26 34.18 50.02
C VAL A 60 11.31 34.87 49.14
N ARG A 61 10.96 35.35 47.93
CA ARG A 61 11.89 36.07 47.05
C ARG A 61 12.32 37.41 47.66
N MET A 62 11.43 38.11 48.38
CA MET A 62 11.77 39.32 49.12
C MET A 62 12.56 39.03 50.39
N ALA A 63 12.32 37.90 51.07
CA ALA A 63 13.16 37.46 52.18
C ALA A 63 14.56 37.07 51.68
N GLN A 64 14.66 36.36 50.55
CA GLN A 64 15.90 36.04 49.86
C GLN A 64 16.62 37.32 49.44
N GLU A 65 15.97 38.22 48.69
CA GLU A 65 16.57 39.48 48.23
C GLU A 65 16.92 40.45 49.39
N ASN A 66 16.28 40.30 50.57
CA ASN A 66 16.70 41.00 51.79
C ASN A 66 17.84 40.29 52.53
N ILE A 67 17.93 38.96 52.49
CA ILE A 67 19.09 38.20 52.96
C ILE A 67 20.28 38.51 52.06
N ASP A 68 20.11 38.49 50.74
CA ASP A 68 21.12 38.82 49.74
C ASP A 68 21.58 40.27 49.91
N ARG A 69 20.67 41.25 50.13
CA ARG A 69 21.06 42.62 50.54
C ARG A 69 21.73 42.69 51.91
N THR A 70 21.37 41.82 52.85
CA THR A 70 22.03 41.78 54.18
C THR A 70 23.42 41.15 54.09
N ILE A 71 23.63 40.22 53.14
CA ILE A 71 24.93 39.67 52.77
C ILE A 71 25.72 40.74 52.01
N GLU A 72 25.16 41.40 51.00
CA GLU A 72 25.78 42.51 50.27
C GLU A 72 26.18 43.65 51.24
N VAL A 73 25.34 44.04 52.19
CA VAL A 73 25.66 45.02 53.24
C VAL A 73 26.63 44.46 54.29
N ALA A 74 26.63 43.15 54.57
CA ALA A 74 27.64 42.54 55.46
C ALA A 74 29.01 42.41 54.77
N GLU A 75 29.03 42.19 53.46
CA GLU A 75 30.20 42.22 52.59
C GLU A 75 30.70 43.66 52.45
N ASP A 76 29.82 44.65 52.27
CA ASP A 76 30.17 46.07 52.28
C ASP A 76 30.69 46.49 53.68
N ILE A 77 30.11 45.98 54.78
CA ILE A 77 30.63 46.19 56.15
C ILE A 77 31.96 45.47 56.36
N LEU A 78 32.17 44.28 55.80
CA LEU A 78 33.47 43.58 55.81
C LEU A 78 34.50 44.31 54.96
N ILE A 79 34.11 44.89 53.82
CA ILE A 79 34.92 45.75 52.96
C ILE A 79 35.24 47.05 53.69
N GLN A 80 34.31 47.65 54.43
CA GLN A 80 34.57 48.83 55.28
C GLN A 80 35.44 48.47 56.49
N PHE A 81 35.34 47.26 57.06
CA PHE A 81 36.27 46.77 58.08
C PHE A 81 37.67 46.50 57.51
N GLU A 82 37.75 45.96 56.30
CA GLU A 82 38.99 45.71 55.58
C GLU A 82 39.64 47.02 55.10
N ILE A 83 38.84 48.03 54.73
CA ILE A 83 39.27 49.41 54.49
C ILE A 83 39.74 50.05 55.79
N ALA A 84 39.02 49.92 56.91
CA ALA A 84 39.49 50.40 58.22
C ALA A 84 40.81 49.73 58.67
N ARG A 85 40.95 48.43 58.36
CA ARG A 85 42.19 47.65 58.55
C ARG A 85 43.32 48.14 57.64
N ARG A 86 43.02 48.54 56.40
CA ARG A 86 43.95 49.20 55.46
C ARG A 86 44.28 50.65 55.82
N VAL A 87 43.38 51.39 56.49
CA VAL A 87 43.56 52.81 56.87
C VAL A 87 44.42 52.99 58.13
N THR A 88 44.52 51.98 58.99
CA THR A 88 45.23 52.09 60.28
C THR A 88 46.70 51.61 60.24
N ALA A 89 47.36 51.66 59.06
CA ALA A 89 48.78 51.32 58.91
C ALA A 89 49.46 52.14 57.76
N PRO A 90 50.23 53.21 58.06
CA PRO A 90 50.78 54.11 57.04
C PRO A 90 52.15 53.63 56.48
N ILE A 91 52.12 52.62 55.61
CA ILE A 91 53.29 52.09 54.86
C ILE A 91 52.80 51.82 53.40
N PRO A 92 53.61 51.98 52.33
CA PRO A 92 53.10 51.91 50.96
C PRO A 92 52.87 50.47 50.45
N PHE A 93 51.63 50.16 50.03
CA PHE A 93 51.22 48.85 49.49
C PHE A 93 51.02 48.92 47.97
N PHE A 94 51.98 48.36 47.22
CA PHE A 94 51.80 47.95 45.80
C PHE A 94 52.38 46.55 45.53
N GLU A 95 53.45 46.15 46.25
CA GLU A 95 53.99 44.78 46.17
C GLU A 95 53.07 43.74 46.82
N PHE A 96 52.31 44.13 47.85
CA PHE A 96 51.51 43.17 48.64
C PHE A 96 50.35 42.58 47.85
N ASP A 97 49.61 43.38 47.08
CA ASP A 97 48.53 42.85 46.22
C ASP A 97 49.10 41.97 45.08
N ILE A 98 50.33 42.23 44.60
CA ILE A 98 51.03 41.35 43.63
C ILE A 98 51.42 40.02 44.30
N LEU A 99 51.99 40.06 45.51
CA LEU A 99 52.33 38.85 46.27
C LEU A 99 51.09 38.02 46.62
N LEU A 100 49.97 38.66 46.97
CA LEU A 100 48.72 37.97 47.30
C LEU A 100 48.08 37.34 46.06
N LEU A 101 48.13 38.02 44.91
CA LEU A 101 47.71 37.46 43.62
C LEU A 101 48.62 36.31 43.16
N GLN A 102 49.94 36.42 43.33
CA GLN A 102 50.86 35.33 43.00
C GLN A 102 50.65 34.12 43.92
N GLN A 103 50.51 34.34 45.23
CA GLN A 103 50.22 33.26 46.19
C GLN A 103 48.86 32.61 45.92
N PHE A 104 47.86 33.36 45.48
CA PHE A 104 46.58 32.82 45.02
C PHE A 104 46.73 31.96 43.75
N VAL A 105 47.51 32.41 42.78
CA VAL A 105 47.78 31.63 41.56
C VAL A 105 48.50 30.32 41.90
N GLU A 106 49.52 30.35 42.75
CA GLU A 106 50.32 29.17 43.15
C GLU A 106 49.53 28.18 44.05
N LEU A 107 48.71 28.65 44.99
CA LEU A 107 47.99 27.77 45.93
C LEU A 107 46.58 27.34 45.46
N CYS A 108 45.90 28.12 44.62
CA CYS A 108 44.50 27.89 44.26
C CYS A 108 44.30 27.62 42.77
N ALA A 109 44.79 28.51 41.91
CA ALA A 109 44.52 28.42 40.47
C ALA A 109 45.35 27.34 39.78
N GLU A 110 46.68 27.37 39.90
CA GLU A 110 47.59 26.39 39.30
C GLU A 110 47.23 24.93 39.64
N PRO A 111 47.07 24.50 40.91
CA PRO A 111 46.71 23.11 41.19
C PRO A 111 45.35 22.69 40.61
N THR A 112 44.40 23.62 40.46
CA THR A 112 43.11 23.36 39.79
C THR A 112 43.30 23.19 38.28
N ILE A 113 44.09 24.05 37.63
CA ILE A 113 44.41 23.91 36.20
C ILE A 113 45.24 22.64 35.93
N LEU A 114 46.16 22.27 36.82
CA LEU A 114 47.00 21.07 36.69
C LEU A 114 46.22 19.75 36.82
N LYS A 115 45.11 19.73 37.58
CA LYS A 115 44.18 18.59 37.69
C LYS A 115 43.34 18.39 36.42
N GLY A 116 43.01 19.47 35.72
CA GLY A 116 42.16 19.43 34.52
C GLY A 116 40.66 19.41 34.82
N PRO A 117 39.82 19.66 33.80
CA PRO A 117 38.38 19.84 33.95
C PRO A 117 37.60 18.57 34.35
N HIS A 118 38.22 17.39 34.23
CA HIS A 118 37.56 16.09 34.43
C HIS A 118 37.05 15.80 35.87
N GLU A 119 37.64 16.40 36.91
CA GLU A 119 37.17 16.23 38.30
C GLU A 119 36.00 17.16 38.63
N ASP A 120 36.08 18.43 38.21
CA ASP A 120 35.14 19.50 38.58
C ASP A 120 35.16 20.63 37.53
N LEU A 121 34.44 20.42 36.43
CA LEU A 121 34.33 21.39 35.34
C LEU A 121 33.87 22.79 35.82
N PRO A 122 32.85 22.95 36.71
CA PRO A 122 32.48 24.26 37.25
C PRO A 122 33.63 25.00 37.95
N ARG A 123 34.33 24.37 38.90
CA ARG A 123 35.47 25.01 39.59
C ARG A 123 36.63 25.29 38.66
N TYR A 124 36.86 24.41 37.68
CA TYR A 124 37.90 24.61 36.67
C TYR A 124 37.61 25.84 35.79
N LEU A 125 36.37 26.00 35.33
CA LEU A 125 35.95 27.19 34.55
C LEU A 125 36.01 28.46 35.40
N GLU A 126 35.61 28.40 36.68
CA GLU A 126 35.72 29.51 37.62
C GLU A 126 37.19 29.97 37.78
N ALA A 127 38.12 29.03 37.98
CA ALA A 127 39.56 29.31 38.06
C ALA A 127 40.11 29.94 36.77
N VAL A 128 39.66 29.50 35.59
CA VAL A 128 40.02 30.11 34.30
C VAL A 128 39.51 31.55 34.21
N ASP A 129 38.28 31.83 34.61
CA ASP A 129 37.70 33.17 34.53
C ASP A 129 38.28 34.14 35.59
N GLN A 130 38.70 33.61 36.74
CA GLN A 130 39.53 34.32 37.73
C GLN A 130 40.90 34.70 37.15
N LEU A 131 41.61 33.77 36.48
CA LEU A 131 42.87 34.05 35.78
C LEU A 131 42.70 35.11 34.66
N LYS A 132 41.61 35.05 33.89
CA LYS A 132 41.22 36.12 32.93
C LYS A 132 40.91 37.45 33.64
N GLY A 133 40.37 37.42 34.85
CA GLY A 133 40.19 38.59 35.72
C GLY A 133 41.51 39.26 36.08
N ILE A 134 42.51 38.46 36.48
CA ILE A 134 43.86 38.92 36.81
C ILE A 134 44.53 39.61 35.61
N ILE A 135 44.44 39.02 34.40
CA ILE A 135 44.93 39.68 33.18
C ILE A 135 44.23 41.01 32.93
N ARG A 136 42.89 41.09 33.05
CA ARG A 136 42.14 42.34 32.84
C ARG A 136 42.55 43.44 33.83
N PHE A 137 42.72 43.09 35.10
CA PHE A 137 43.19 44.00 36.15
C PHE A 137 44.56 44.60 35.82
N PHE A 138 45.56 43.76 35.53
CA PHE A 138 46.90 44.24 35.16
C PHE A 138 46.93 44.98 33.81
N SER A 139 46.06 44.61 32.87
CA SER A 139 45.93 45.34 31.58
C SER A 139 45.38 46.75 31.75
N SER A 140 44.62 47.01 32.83
CA SER A 140 44.13 48.35 33.17
C SER A 140 45.14 49.16 34.01
N ASN A 141 45.99 48.50 34.81
CA ASN A 141 47.01 49.13 35.66
C ASN A 141 48.42 49.08 35.02
N THR A 142 48.62 49.89 33.98
CA THR A 142 49.74 49.86 33.02
C THR A 142 51.13 50.32 33.52
N ASN A 143 51.40 50.28 34.84
CA ASN A 143 52.50 51.02 35.47
C ASN A 143 53.48 50.21 36.36
N SER A 144 53.82 48.95 36.02
CA SER A 144 54.90 48.23 36.72
C SER A 144 55.60 47.15 35.91
N LYS A 145 56.94 47.08 36.03
CA LYS A 145 57.78 46.01 35.45
C LYS A 145 57.81 44.73 36.29
N SER A 146 57.30 44.77 37.53
CA SER A 146 57.23 43.63 38.43
C SER A 146 56.08 42.65 38.11
N SER A 147 55.04 43.10 37.41
CA SER A 147 53.91 42.24 37.04
C SER A 147 54.19 41.33 35.82
N GLU A 148 55.24 41.59 35.05
CA GLU A 148 55.55 40.87 33.80
C GLU A 148 55.81 39.36 34.03
N GLY A 149 56.43 38.99 35.16
CA GLY A 149 56.61 37.59 35.54
C GLY A 149 55.28 36.88 35.84
N VAL A 150 54.42 37.50 36.65
CA VAL A 150 53.09 36.97 36.99
C VAL A 150 52.20 36.89 35.75
N LEU A 151 52.21 37.92 34.90
CA LEU A 151 51.48 37.93 33.63
C LEU A 151 51.94 36.80 32.69
N ASN A 152 53.25 36.56 32.56
CA ASN A 152 53.75 35.47 31.74
C ASN A 152 53.37 34.09 32.32
N HIS A 153 53.42 33.91 33.64
CA HIS A 153 52.95 32.69 34.29
C HIS A 153 51.44 32.45 34.12
N VAL A 154 50.60 33.48 34.33
CA VAL A 154 49.14 33.41 34.12
C VAL A 154 48.78 33.16 32.65
N ASN A 155 49.49 33.77 31.69
CA ASN A 155 49.32 33.48 30.26
C ASN A 155 49.69 32.03 29.91
N ASN A 156 50.76 31.49 30.50
CA ASN A 156 51.14 30.08 30.33
C ASN A 156 50.09 29.14 30.93
N LEU A 157 49.56 29.45 32.13
CA LEU A 157 48.48 28.69 32.75
C LEU A 157 47.19 28.72 31.93
N LEU A 158 46.77 29.88 31.40
CA LEU A 158 45.61 29.99 30.52
C LEU A 158 45.81 29.27 29.17
N THR A 159 47.01 29.34 28.59
CA THR A 159 47.36 28.59 27.37
C THR A 159 47.26 27.08 27.61
N LYS A 160 47.78 26.60 28.74
CA LYS A 160 47.64 25.20 29.17
C LYS A 160 46.17 24.84 29.44
N ALA A 161 45.43 25.73 30.09
CA ALA A 161 44.03 25.50 30.43
C ALA A 161 43.15 25.34 29.19
N ALA A 162 43.34 26.20 28.17
CA ALA A 162 42.64 26.11 26.90
C ALA A 162 42.93 24.78 26.15
N LEU A 163 44.19 24.34 26.14
CA LEU A 163 44.57 23.03 25.57
C LEU A 163 43.90 21.85 26.29
N MET A 164 43.77 21.93 27.62
CA MET A 164 43.10 20.89 28.42
C MET A 164 41.57 20.91 28.25
N ILE A 165 40.95 22.07 28.03
CA ILE A 165 39.53 22.18 27.64
C ILE A 165 39.30 21.60 26.24
N GLU A 166 40.21 21.85 25.28
CA GLU A 166 40.12 21.26 23.94
C GLU A 166 40.24 19.73 23.94
N ASP A 167 41.12 19.17 24.78
CA ASP A 167 41.28 17.72 24.87
C ASP A 167 40.13 17.05 25.64
N GLU A 168 39.60 17.68 26.70
CA GLU A 168 38.36 17.24 27.37
C GLU A 168 37.17 17.22 26.40
N PHE A 169 36.98 18.29 25.61
CA PHE A 169 35.94 18.34 24.58
C PHE A 169 36.08 17.18 23.59
N ARG A 170 37.32 16.91 23.15
CA ARG A 170 37.66 15.80 22.25
C ARG A 170 37.41 14.44 22.88
N GLN A 171 37.74 14.27 24.16
CA GLN A 171 37.59 13.01 24.89
C GLN A 171 36.11 12.71 25.16
N LEU A 172 35.31 13.69 25.57
CA LEU A 172 33.86 13.57 25.73
C LEU A 172 33.17 13.30 24.38
N MET A 173 33.48 14.08 23.33
CA MET A 173 32.91 13.88 22.00
C MET A 173 33.25 12.49 21.43
N GLY A 174 34.50 12.03 21.57
CA GLY A 174 34.93 10.70 21.12
C GLY A 174 34.36 9.55 21.96
N THR A 175 34.18 9.74 23.26
CA THR A 175 33.62 8.71 24.16
C THR A 175 32.12 8.53 23.97
N HIS A 176 31.39 9.60 23.66
CA HIS A 176 29.93 9.60 23.57
C HIS A 176 29.37 9.59 22.15
N SER A 177 30.14 9.93 21.12
CA SER A 177 29.72 9.83 19.71
C SER A 177 29.98 8.43 19.15
N LYS A 178 29.16 7.46 19.58
CA LYS A 178 29.19 6.08 19.09
C LYS A 178 28.20 5.89 17.93
N PRO A 179 28.51 5.04 16.94
CA PRO A 179 27.54 4.68 15.91
C PRO A 179 26.39 3.86 16.50
N ILE A 180 25.15 4.20 16.13
CA ILE A 180 23.96 3.50 16.60
C ILE A 180 23.84 2.13 15.90
N GLU A 181 23.39 1.10 16.63
CA GLU A 181 23.07 -0.21 16.05
C GLU A 181 21.72 -0.20 15.33
N PRO A 182 21.55 -0.92 14.21
CA PRO A 182 20.31 -0.89 13.41
C PRO A 182 19.04 -1.17 14.22
N ASP A 183 19.07 -2.16 15.11
CA ASP A 183 17.91 -2.61 15.90
C ASP A 183 17.24 -1.45 16.66
N CYS A 184 18.05 -0.61 17.32
CA CYS A 184 17.58 0.57 18.05
C CYS A 184 16.87 1.59 17.15
N LEU A 185 17.23 1.67 15.87
CA LEU A 185 16.64 2.62 14.92
C LEU A 185 15.32 2.09 14.35
N PHE A 186 15.19 0.78 14.15
CA PHE A 186 13.91 0.16 13.79
C PHE A 186 12.89 0.24 14.94
N ASP A 187 13.33 0.05 16.19
CA ASP A 187 12.47 0.23 17.37
C ASP A 187 12.01 1.70 17.54
N CYS A 188 12.89 2.68 17.31
CA CYS A 188 12.54 4.11 17.35
C CYS A 188 11.54 4.54 16.27
N HIS A 189 11.45 3.81 15.14
CA HIS A 189 10.56 4.14 14.03
C HIS A 189 9.09 3.76 14.25
N GLY A 190 8.81 2.85 15.19
CA GLY A 190 7.47 2.31 15.42
C GLY A 190 7.08 1.29 14.34
N ASN A 191 7.33 0.02 14.61
CA ASN A 191 7.37 -1.07 13.63
C ASN A 191 6.11 -1.18 12.72
N PRO A 192 6.18 -0.82 11.41
CA PRO A 192 5.02 -0.86 10.50
C PRO A 192 4.61 -2.28 10.05
N ILE A 193 5.40 -3.30 10.42
CA ILE A 193 5.32 -4.66 9.85
C ILE A 193 4.04 -5.41 10.23
N HIS A 194 3.26 -4.92 11.22
CA HIS A 194 1.95 -5.49 11.59
C HIS A 194 0.73 -4.57 11.29
N ALA A 195 0.83 -3.68 10.31
CA ALA A 195 -0.28 -2.86 9.83
C ALA A 195 -1.09 -3.50 8.66
N SER A 196 -1.49 -4.77 8.76
CA SER A 196 -2.43 -5.37 7.81
C SER A 196 -3.40 -6.37 8.45
N LYS A 197 -4.69 -5.99 8.46
CA LYS A 197 -5.89 -6.79 8.81
C LYS A 197 -5.92 -7.40 10.23
N GLY A 198 -6.65 -6.78 11.17
CA GLY A 198 -6.73 -7.31 12.54
C GLY A 198 -7.76 -6.71 13.52
N VAL A 199 -8.96 -6.32 13.07
CA VAL A 199 -10.14 -5.98 13.91
C VAL A 199 -10.04 -4.72 14.80
N LEU A 200 -11.16 -3.99 14.92
CA LEU A 200 -11.35 -2.90 15.88
C LEU A 200 -11.87 -3.48 17.21
N GLU A 201 -11.18 -3.23 18.32
CA GLU A 201 -11.83 -3.11 19.63
C GLU A 201 -11.89 -1.62 19.98
N ALA A 202 -13.10 -1.14 20.31
CA ALA A 202 -13.33 0.26 20.58
C ALA A 202 -13.14 0.57 22.08
N VAL A 203 -12.17 1.42 22.39
CA VAL A 203 -12.17 2.25 23.60
C VAL A 203 -12.40 3.69 23.13
N GLU A 204 -13.42 4.35 23.67
CA GLU A 204 -13.76 5.72 23.29
C GLU A 204 -12.78 6.72 23.91
N GLU A 205 -11.94 7.36 23.10
CA GLU A 205 -11.30 8.63 23.45
C GLU A 205 -11.33 9.59 22.25
N GLN A 206 -11.26 10.89 22.53
CA GLN A 206 -11.66 11.95 21.59
C GLN A 206 -10.61 12.24 20.50
N PRO A 207 -11.02 12.80 19.34
CA PRO A 207 -10.11 13.07 18.22
C PRO A 207 -9.15 14.23 18.51
N SER A 208 -8.00 13.91 19.11
CA SER A 208 -6.77 14.70 19.04
C SER A 208 -5.88 14.17 17.90
N GLU A 209 -5.25 15.06 17.13
CA GLU A 209 -4.38 14.69 16.01
C GLU A 209 -3.15 13.89 16.49
N SER A 210 -3.22 12.56 16.37
CA SER A 210 -2.20 11.64 16.88
C SER A 210 -0.98 11.58 15.94
N SER A 211 -0.14 12.60 16.01
CA SER A 211 1.21 12.54 15.44
C SER A 211 1.97 11.34 16.02
N THR A 212 2.45 10.44 15.16
CA THR A 212 3.31 9.32 15.56
C THR A 212 4.57 9.89 16.20
N THR A 213 4.62 9.84 17.53
CA THR A 213 5.70 10.43 18.31
C THR A 213 6.92 9.52 18.23
N TYR A 214 7.70 9.70 17.16
CA TYR A 214 9.02 9.11 16.99
C TYR A 214 9.87 9.41 18.22
N LYS A 215 10.39 8.37 18.87
CA LYS A 215 11.29 8.54 20.01
C LYS A 215 12.68 8.83 19.47
N ASN A 216 13.09 10.10 19.42
CA ASN A 216 14.47 10.47 19.09
C ASN A 216 15.44 9.68 20.00
N PRO A 217 16.32 8.83 19.45
CA PRO A 217 17.32 8.13 20.22
C PRO A 217 18.33 9.14 20.75
N ALA A 218 18.81 8.93 21.98
CA ALA A 218 19.84 9.74 22.60
C ALA A 218 21.22 9.52 21.93
N LEU A 219 21.41 10.12 20.75
CA LEU A 219 22.64 10.18 19.94
C LEU A 219 23.87 10.68 20.72
N ILE A 220 23.63 11.42 21.80
CA ILE A 220 24.53 11.72 22.90
C ILE A 220 23.70 11.58 24.20
N PRO A 221 24.22 11.00 25.30
CA PRO A 221 23.46 10.89 26.55
C PRO A 221 23.08 12.27 27.11
N PRO A 222 21.82 12.55 27.49
CA PRO A 222 21.38 13.89 27.89
C PRO A 222 22.11 14.47 29.12
N ARG A 223 22.75 13.61 29.93
CA ARG A 223 23.60 14.03 31.06
C ARG A 223 24.90 14.71 30.64
N VAL A 224 25.37 14.50 29.41
CA VAL A 224 26.65 14.99 28.88
C VAL A 224 26.45 16.27 28.05
N LEU A 225 25.25 16.49 27.51
CA LEU A 225 24.92 17.67 26.71
C LEU A 225 25.18 19.02 27.43
N PRO A 226 24.88 19.20 28.75
CA PRO A 226 25.24 20.42 29.47
C PRO A 226 26.75 20.64 29.56
N LEU A 227 27.53 19.60 29.87
CA LEU A 227 28.99 19.72 29.97
C LEU A 227 29.62 20.08 28.62
N LEU A 228 29.14 19.45 27.54
CA LEU A 228 29.55 19.79 26.17
C LEU A 228 29.17 21.22 25.80
N HIS A 229 28.00 21.71 26.22
CA HIS A 229 27.55 23.08 26.00
C HIS A 229 28.42 24.10 26.77
N ASP A 230 28.73 23.85 28.05
CA ASP A 230 29.58 24.73 28.86
C ASP A 230 31.02 24.80 28.32
N ILE A 231 31.58 23.64 27.96
CA ILE A 231 32.91 23.54 27.33
C ILE A 231 32.94 24.25 25.95
N ALA A 232 31.93 24.01 25.10
CA ALA A 232 31.83 24.69 23.80
C ALA A 232 31.67 26.21 23.95
N ARG A 233 30.96 26.67 24.99
CA ARG A 233 30.82 28.10 25.29
C ARG A 233 32.19 28.72 25.62
N GLN A 234 32.97 28.09 26.49
CA GLN A 234 34.29 28.58 26.86
C GLN A 234 35.25 28.58 25.65
N LEU A 235 35.29 27.49 24.87
CA LEU A 235 36.13 27.41 23.67
C LEU A 235 35.81 28.49 22.61
N VAL A 236 34.55 28.87 22.46
CA VAL A 236 34.17 29.96 21.52
C VAL A 236 34.46 31.34 22.13
N GLN A 237 34.26 31.55 23.43
CA GLN A 237 34.62 32.80 24.11
C GLN A 237 36.14 33.05 24.13
N ASP A 238 36.94 31.99 24.27
CA ASP A 238 38.41 32.05 24.20
C ASP A 238 38.95 32.19 22.76
N GLY A 239 38.07 32.33 21.76
CA GLY A 239 38.44 32.51 20.36
C GLY A 239 38.78 31.21 19.61
N ASN A 240 38.85 30.05 20.29
CA ASN A 240 39.20 28.74 19.73
C ASN A 240 38.07 28.06 18.93
N HIS A 241 37.18 28.87 18.34
CA HIS A 241 36.02 28.46 17.55
C HIS A 241 36.34 27.44 16.45
N GLN A 242 37.48 27.55 15.77
CA GLN A 242 37.92 26.60 14.73
C GLN A 242 38.28 25.22 15.27
N SER A 243 38.78 25.13 16.51
CA SER A 243 39.11 23.85 17.13
C SER A 243 37.85 23.15 17.62
N CYS A 244 36.96 23.89 18.30
CA CYS A 244 35.62 23.41 18.66
C CYS A 244 34.85 22.90 17.43
N TYR A 245 34.85 23.67 16.33
CA TYR A 245 34.20 23.29 15.07
C TYR A 245 34.71 21.96 14.52
N ARG A 246 36.04 21.83 14.40
CA ARG A 246 36.70 20.63 13.86
C ARG A 246 36.44 19.40 14.74
N ILE A 247 36.63 19.52 16.06
CA ILE A 247 36.44 18.42 17.02
C ILE A 247 34.99 17.93 17.00
N TYR A 248 34.01 18.84 17.00
CA TYR A 248 32.59 18.46 16.95
C TYR A 248 32.25 17.76 15.64
N ARG A 249 32.57 18.40 14.50
CA ARG A 249 32.24 17.88 13.16
C ARG A 249 32.86 16.51 12.92
N ASP A 250 34.16 16.37 13.15
CA ASP A 250 34.90 15.16 12.76
C ASP A 250 34.44 13.95 13.61
N ALA A 251 34.10 14.16 14.89
CA ALA A 251 33.53 13.13 15.76
C ALA A 251 32.10 12.71 15.33
N ARG A 252 31.20 13.66 15.06
CA ARG A 252 29.81 13.33 14.64
C ARG A 252 29.74 12.76 13.24
N VAL A 253 30.54 13.26 12.28
CA VAL A 253 30.62 12.71 10.92
C VAL A 253 31.06 11.24 10.95
N SER A 254 32.09 10.91 11.73
CA SER A 254 32.55 9.52 11.87
C SER A 254 31.47 8.61 12.47
N ALA A 255 30.78 9.05 13.51
CA ALA A 255 29.66 8.31 14.11
C ALA A 255 28.48 8.12 13.15
N LEU A 256 28.13 9.15 12.38
CA LEU A 256 27.06 9.09 11.38
C LEU A 256 27.43 8.17 10.21
N GLU A 257 28.60 8.33 9.58
CA GLU A 257 29.03 7.46 8.47
C GLU A 257 29.08 5.98 8.88
N LEU A 258 29.57 5.67 10.09
CA LEU A 258 29.58 4.30 10.61
C LEU A 258 28.17 3.76 10.90
N SER A 259 27.24 4.61 11.37
CA SER A 259 25.82 4.22 11.56
C SER A 259 25.15 3.92 10.20
N LEU A 260 25.42 4.74 9.18
CA LEU A 260 24.88 4.57 7.83
C LEU A 260 25.46 3.31 7.14
N GLN A 261 26.73 2.99 7.39
CA GLN A 261 27.34 1.73 6.93
C GLN A 261 26.69 0.51 7.59
N LYS A 262 26.41 0.55 8.91
CA LYS A 262 25.70 -0.52 9.64
C LYS A 262 24.27 -0.74 9.13
N LEU A 263 23.59 0.33 8.70
CA LEU A 263 22.27 0.25 8.03
C LEU A 263 22.33 -0.34 6.61
N GLY A 264 23.50 -0.72 6.10
CA GLY A 264 23.66 -1.34 4.78
C GLY A 264 23.61 -0.36 3.60
N ILE A 265 23.87 0.94 3.84
CA ILE A 265 23.83 1.98 2.79
C ILE A 265 25.12 1.92 1.95
N GLU A 266 25.11 1.08 0.92
CA GLU A 266 26.17 1.02 -0.09
C GLU A 266 26.07 2.22 -1.06
N LYS A 267 27.22 2.79 -1.46
CA LYS A 267 27.28 3.82 -2.52
C LYS A 267 27.15 3.18 -3.91
N PHE A 268 25.94 3.20 -4.48
CA PHE A 268 25.67 2.64 -5.81
C PHE A 268 25.91 3.63 -6.94
N ASN A 269 26.34 3.11 -8.09
CA ASN A 269 26.41 3.85 -9.35
C ASN A 269 25.27 3.38 -10.29
N LYS A 270 24.81 4.27 -11.19
CA LYS A 270 23.82 3.98 -12.25
C LYS A 270 24.07 2.66 -12.98
N TYR A 271 25.33 2.36 -13.33
CA TYR A 271 25.71 1.12 -14.01
C TYR A 271 25.54 -0.14 -13.12
N THR A 272 25.69 -0.01 -11.80
CA THR A 272 25.46 -1.09 -10.85
C THR A 272 23.96 -1.39 -10.75
N VAL A 273 23.14 -0.34 -10.58
CA VAL A 273 21.67 -0.45 -10.51
C VAL A 273 21.08 -0.99 -11.82
N GLN A 274 21.59 -0.55 -12.98
CA GLN A 274 21.17 -1.06 -14.30
C GLN A 274 21.48 -2.55 -14.54
N ARG A 275 22.38 -3.16 -13.76
CA ARG A 275 22.78 -4.58 -13.89
C ARG A 275 22.12 -5.51 -12.86
N MET A 276 21.32 -4.99 -11.93
CA MET A 276 20.57 -5.80 -10.97
C MET A 276 19.34 -6.45 -11.63
N GLN A 277 18.99 -7.65 -11.17
CA GLN A 277 17.72 -8.30 -11.52
C GLN A 277 16.55 -7.61 -10.82
N GLY A 278 15.36 -7.60 -11.43
CA GLY A 278 14.21 -6.79 -10.98
C GLY A 278 13.77 -7.07 -9.54
N GLU A 279 13.75 -8.34 -9.13
CA GLU A 279 13.36 -8.74 -7.77
C GLU A 279 14.36 -8.26 -6.71
N ALA A 280 15.66 -8.49 -6.93
CA ALA A 280 16.72 -7.98 -6.05
C ALA A 280 16.79 -6.44 -6.01
N LEU A 281 16.48 -5.77 -7.14
CA LEU A 281 16.35 -4.32 -7.19
C LEU A 281 15.15 -3.83 -6.37
N LYS A 282 14.00 -4.52 -6.46
CA LYS A 282 12.84 -4.21 -5.63
C LYS A 282 13.18 -4.32 -4.14
N THR A 283 13.76 -5.43 -3.68
CA THR A 283 14.14 -5.60 -2.27
C THR A 283 15.11 -4.52 -1.79
N LYS A 284 16.09 -4.10 -2.61
CA LYS A 284 16.98 -2.99 -2.24
C LYS A 284 16.27 -1.63 -2.18
N ILE A 285 15.20 -1.42 -2.95
CA ILE A 285 14.40 -0.19 -2.89
C ILE A 285 13.41 -0.24 -1.71
N ASP A 286 12.78 -1.38 -1.43
CA ASP A 286 11.93 -1.57 -0.25
C ASP A 286 12.73 -1.29 1.05
N ASN A 287 13.98 -1.76 1.11
CA ASN A 287 14.92 -1.43 2.19
C ASN A 287 15.31 0.06 2.20
N TRP A 288 15.64 0.64 1.04
CA TRP A 288 15.99 2.07 0.95
C TRP A 288 14.83 2.98 1.41
N ASN A 289 13.59 2.63 1.08
CA ASN A 289 12.40 3.36 1.51
C ASN A 289 12.31 3.44 3.06
N GLN A 290 12.50 2.32 3.74
CA GLN A 290 12.54 2.27 5.21
C GLN A 290 13.73 3.04 5.79
N ILE A 291 14.93 2.82 5.24
CA ILE A 291 16.16 3.47 5.70
C ILE A 291 16.09 4.99 5.48
N MET A 292 15.51 5.47 4.37
CA MET A 292 15.36 6.90 4.09
C MET A 292 14.45 7.57 5.12
N GLN A 293 13.32 6.94 5.50
CA GLN A 293 12.46 7.44 6.57
C GLN A 293 13.20 7.48 7.91
N ILE A 294 13.89 6.39 8.30
CA ILE A 294 14.67 6.30 9.55
C ILE A 294 15.76 7.37 9.60
N VAL A 295 16.57 7.50 8.54
CA VAL A 295 17.71 8.44 8.54
C VAL A 295 17.21 9.88 8.61
N VAL A 296 16.16 10.26 7.88
CA VAL A 296 15.60 11.62 7.98
C VAL A 296 14.92 11.87 9.32
N LYS A 297 13.90 11.06 9.69
CA LYS A 297 13.05 11.34 10.86
C LYS A 297 13.73 11.08 12.21
N VAL A 298 14.76 10.22 12.25
CA VAL A 298 15.37 9.75 13.50
C VAL A 298 16.81 10.24 13.64
N LEU A 299 17.70 9.95 12.67
CA LEU A 299 19.12 10.30 12.78
C LEU A 299 19.37 11.79 12.52
N LEU A 300 18.93 12.33 11.38
CA LEU A 300 19.22 13.72 11.00
C LEU A 300 18.43 14.72 11.86
N ALA A 301 17.22 14.37 12.29
CA ALA A 301 16.46 15.11 13.28
C ALA A 301 17.20 15.19 14.63
N GLY A 302 17.73 14.07 15.13
CA GLY A 302 18.47 14.04 16.39
C GLY A 302 19.86 14.71 16.33
N GLU A 303 20.56 14.64 15.18
CA GLU A 303 21.80 15.42 14.99
C GLU A 303 21.53 16.94 14.94
N ARG A 304 20.37 17.34 14.39
CA ARG A 304 19.92 18.74 14.42
C ARG A 304 19.65 19.18 15.86
N GLU A 305 18.91 18.37 16.62
CA GLU A 305 18.59 18.62 18.03
C GLU A 305 19.87 18.72 18.89
N ASN A 306 20.82 17.79 18.76
CA ASN A 306 22.12 17.85 19.43
C ASN A 306 22.86 19.17 19.12
N CYS A 307 22.92 19.55 17.84
CA CYS A 307 23.61 20.76 17.40
C CYS A 307 22.94 22.04 17.94
N ASP A 308 21.61 22.08 17.96
CA ASP A 308 20.85 23.20 18.52
C ASP A 308 20.94 23.29 20.05
N GLN A 309 21.03 22.17 20.78
CA GLN A 309 21.23 22.14 22.23
C GLN A 309 22.67 22.54 22.63
N ILE A 310 23.71 21.92 22.04
CA ILE A 310 25.12 22.18 22.40
C ILE A 310 25.54 23.61 22.06
N PHE A 311 25.01 24.19 20.97
CA PHE A 311 25.35 25.55 20.52
C PHE A 311 24.25 26.59 20.79
N TYR A 312 23.35 26.33 21.75
CA TYR A 312 22.31 27.29 22.13
C TYR A 312 22.90 28.60 22.66
N GLY A 313 22.56 29.74 22.05
CA GLY A 313 23.07 31.06 22.46
C GLY A 313 24.57 31.31 22.25
N ILE A 314 25.31 30.36 21.67
CA ILE A 314 26.74 30.52 21.37
C ILE A 314 26.90 31.20 19.99
N ALA A 315 27.89 32.08 19.85
CA ALA A 315 28.28 32.71 18.58
C ALA A 315 29.02 31.74 17.63
N PHE A 316 28.38 30.61 17.31
CA PHE A 316 28.93 29.50 16.53
C PHE A 316 28.11 29.24 15.26
N SER A 317 28.77 28.90 14.15
CA SER A 317 28.14 28.65 12.84
C SER A 317 27.43 27.28 12.77
N LYS A 318 26.50 27.01 13.70
CA LYS A 318 25.85 25.70 13.88
C LYS A 318 25.18 25.17 12.61
N ASP A 319 24.50 26.02 11.84
CA ASP A 319 23.84 25.61 10.60
C ASP A 319 24.83 25.19 9.50
N GLN A 320 26.02 25.80 9.45
CA GLN A 320 27.07 25.35 8.52
C GLN A 320 27.68 24.02 8.98
N CYS A 321 27.97 23.89 10.28
CA CYS A 321 28.49 22.64 10.85
C CYS A 321 27.52 21.47 10.62
N PHE A 322 26.23 21.72 10.84
CA PHE A 322 25.16 20.76 10.56
C PHE A 322 25.04 20.44 9.05
N ALA A 323 25.11 21.44 8.16
CA ALA A 323 25.05 21.20 6.71
C ALA A 323 26.21 20.32 6.20
N GLU A 324 27.45 20.55 6.67
CA GLU A 324 28.61 19.71 6.34
C GLU A 324 28.43 18.27 6.88
N LEU A 325 27.94 18.13 8.12
CA LEU A 325 27.73 16.86 8.81
C LEU A 325 26.61 16.02 8.16
N ALA A 326 25.39 16.55 8.13
CA ALA A 326 24.20 15.86 7.66
C ALA A 326 24.21 15.66 6.13
N GLY A 327 24.86 16.55 5.39
CA GLY A 327 24.94 16.50 3.93
C GLY A 327 25.68 15.28 3.39
N ILE A 328 26.68 14.75 4.10
CA ILE A 328 27.40 13.52 3.68
C ILE A 328 26.44 12.32 3.68
N GLY A 329 25.62 12.19 4.73
CA GLY A 329 24.63 11.12 4.86
C GLY A 329 23.50 11.25 3.83
N LEU A 330 22.90 12.44 3.74
CA LEU A 330 21.79 12.68 2.81
C LEU A 330 22.21 12.52 1.34
N LYS A 331 23.34 13.12 0.91
CA LYS A 331 23.83 12.96 -0.48
C LYS A 331 24.11 11.49 -0.81
N THR A 332 24.58 10.70 0.15
CA THR A 332 24.78 9.26 -0.02
C THR A 332 23.45 8.54 -0.29
N LEU A 333 22.41 8.78 0.51
CA LEU A 333 21.07 8.20 0.30
C LEU A 333 20.43 8.64 -1.03
N LEU A 334 20.46 9.94 -1.33
CA LEU A 334 19.89 10.51 -2.55
C LEU A 334 20.59 9.97 -3.81
N SER A 335 21.89 9.63 -3.74
CA SER A 335 22.64 9.08 -4.87
C SER A 335 22.12 7.73 -5.36
N PHE A 336 21.56 6.88 -4.48
CA PHE A 336 20.89 5.65 -4.89
C PHE A 336 19.58 5.95 -5.64
N GLY A 337 18.74 6.83 -5.09
CA GLY A 337 17.50 7.26 -5.75
C GLY A 337 17.75 7.83 -7.14
N ASP A 338 18.78 8.67 -7.29
CA ASP A 338 19.16 9.27 -8.57
C ASP A 338 19.71 8.22 -9.55
N ALA A 339 20.45 7.22 -9.06
CA ALA A 339 20.90 6.07 -9.85
C ALA A 339 19.74 5.15 -10.31
N VAL A 340 18.67 5.03 -9.50
CA VAL A 340 17.43 4.30 -9.87
C VAL A 340 16.62 5.08 -10.89
N ALA A 341 16.36 6.37 -10.67
CA ALA A 341 15.65 7.25 -11.60
C ALA A 341 16.36 7.29 -12.96
N LYS A 342 17.68 7.49 -12.97
CA LYS A 342 18.49 7.50 -14.21
C LYS A 342 18.80 6.10 -14.76
N SER A 343 18.22 5.02 -14.22
CA SER A 343 18.40 3.66 -14.75
C SER A 343 17.63 3.45 -16.06
N LYS A 344 17.69 2.25 -16.66
CA LYS A 344 16.89 1.96 -17.87
C LYS A 344 15.40 1.94 -17.50
N ARG A 345 14.58 2.76 -18.19
CA ARG A 345 13.11 2.74 -18.09
C ARG A 345 12.54 1.38 -18.50
N SER A 346 11.50 0.95 -17.78
CA SER A 346 10.80 -0.33 -17.97
C SER A 346 9.54 -0.36 -17.11
N PRO A 347 8.35 -0.76 -17.63
CA PRO A 347 7.10 -0.69 -16.87
C PRO A 347 7.09 -1.45 -15.53
N GLU A 348 7.86 -2.53 -15.41
CA GLU A 348 8.00 -3.32 -14.18
C GLU A 348 8.59 -2.53 -12.99
N LYS A 349 9.23 -1.38 -13.25
CA LYS A 349 9.76 -0.47 -12.22
C LYS A 349 8.78 0.62 -11.79
N LEU A 350 7.66 0.82 -12.51
CA LEU A 350 6.78 1.97 -12.32
C LEU A 350 6.31 2.11 -10.87
N PHE A 351 5.70 1.07 -10.31
CA PHE A 351 5.21 1.06 -8.92
C PHE A 351 6.33 1.32 -7.91
N VAL A 352 7.51 0.75 -8.16
CA VAL A 352 8.69 0.91 -7.29
C VAL A 352 9.23 2.36 -7.35
N LEU A 353 9.19 3.02 -8.51
CA LEU A 353 9.48 4.47 -8.63
C LEU A 353 8.43 5.34 -7.92
N LEU A 354 7.15 4.95 -7.99
CA LEU A 354 6.05 5.63 -7.29
C LEU A 354 6.18 5.51 -5.77
N ASP A 355 6.65 4.37 -5.25
CA ASP A 355 6.93 4.19 -3.82
C ASP A 355 8.14 5.00 -3.35
N MET A 356 9.21 5.09 -4.14
CA MET A 356 10.32 6.00 -3.84
C MET A 356 9.86 7.46 -3.83
N TYR A 357 9.02 7.87 -4.78
CA TYR A 357 8.44 9.21 -4.79
C TYR A 357 7.52 9.44 -3.57
N ARG A 358 6.70 8.45 -3.19
CA ARG A 358 5.85 8.48 -1.99
C ARG A 358 6.67 8.83 -0.75
N VAL A 359 7.76 8.11 -0.50
CA VAL A 359 8.67 8.37 0.62
C VAL A 359 9.33 9.75 0.52
N MET A 360 9.78 10.17 -0.67
CA MET A 360 10.36 11.51 -0.86
C MET A 360 9.37 12.65 -0.62
N HIS A 361 8.09 12.46 -0.95
CA HIS A 361 7.02 13.42 -0.71
C HIS A 361 6.58 13.42 0.77
N GLU A 362 6.43 12.24 1.38
CA GLU A 362 6.15 12.08 2.82
C GLU A 362 7.21 12.73 3.72
N LEU A 363 8.48 12.76 3.29
CA LEU A 363 9.60 13.35 4.02
C LEU A 363 9.87 14.82 3.69
N GLN A 364 9.11 15.43 2.76
CA GLN A 364 9.44 16.76 2.24
C GLN A 364 9.38 17.84 3.34
N SER A 365 8.40 17.78 4.23
CA SER A 365 8.27 18.72 5.35
C SER A 365 9.36 18.55 6.42
N GLU A 366 9.72 17.32 6.78
CA GLU A 366 10.79 17.04 7.73
C GLU A 366 12.14 17.48 7.16
N VAL A 367 12.38 17.31 5.85
CA VAL A 367 13.60 17.83 5.21
C VAL A 367 13.65 19.37 5.29
N GLU A 368 12.56 20.10 5.01
CA GLU A 368 12.54 21.56 5.19
C GLU A 368 12.75 22.00 6.65
N VAL A 369 12.18 21.28 7.62
CA VAL A 369 12.31 21.59 9.05
C VAL A 369 13.71 21.26 9.61
N ILE A 370 14.32 20.15 9.17
CA ILE A 370 15.67 19.74 9.62
C ILE A 370 16.74 20.62 8.95
N PHE A 371 16.63 20.87 7.65
CA PHE A 371 17.62 21.60 6.86
C PHE A 371 17.32 23.10 6.77
N GLN A 372 16.93 23.73 7.88
CA GLN A 372 16.66 25.16 7.94
C GLN A 372 17.90 26.03 7.65
N GLY A 373 17.65 27.27 7.22
CA GLY A 373 18.70 28.28 6.97
C GLY A 373 19.35 28.20 5.59
N ARG A 374 20.30 29.11 5.36
CA ARG A 374 20.94 29.32 4.04
C ARG A 374 22.00 28.27 3.68
N PHE A 375 22.77 27.80 4.66
CA PHE A 375 23.86 26.84 4.44
C PHE A 375 23.35 25.45 4.05
N CYS A 376 22.11 25.16 4.43
CA CYS A 376 21.45 23.89 4.21
C CYS A 376 20.68 23.80 2.88
N SER A 377 20.62 24.88 2.07
CA SER A 377 19.74 24.91 0.88
C SER A 377 20.08 23.83 -0.14
N GLU A 378 21.37 23.57 -0.37
CA GLU A 378 21.84 22.51 -1.30
C GLU A 378 21.26 21.13 -0.94
N MET A 379 20.98 20.84 0.33
CA MET A 379 20.38 19.56 0.75
C MET A 379 18.89 19.48 0.39
N ARG A 380 18.18 20.59 0.55
CA ARG A 380 16.75 20.71 0.22
C ARG A 380 16.56 20.68 -1.29
N ASP A 381 17.38 21.45 -2.02
CA ASP A 381 17.46 21.42 -3.47
C ASP A 381 17.79 20.02 -3.99
N ALA A 382 18.74 19.29 -3.37
CA ALA A 382 19.08 17.93 -3.77
C ALA A 382 17.92 16.93 -3.56
N ALA A 383 17.23 16.98 -2.42
CA ALA A 383 16.08 16.14 -2.14
C ALA A 383 14.91 16.43 -3.10
N LEU A 384 14.61 17.71 -3.32
CA LEU A 384 13.56 18.18 -4.22
C LEU A 384 13.88 17.86 -5.70
N ASN A 385 15.15 17.90 -6.10
CA ASN A 385 15.58 17.46 -7.43
C ASN A 385 15.51 15.93 -7.61
N LEU A 386 15.76 15.13 -6.56
CA LEU A 386 15.47 13.68 -6.62
C LEU A 386 13.98 13.42 -6.80
N ALA A 387 13.11 14.09 -6.03
CA ALA A 387 11.66 13.95 -6.16
C ALA A 387 11.20 14.26 -7.61
N LYS A 388 11.67 15.38 -8.20
CA LYS A 388 11.44 15.72 -9.62
C LYS A 388 11.95 14.64 -10.59
N ASN A 389 13.16 14.11 -10.38
CA ASN A 389 13.72 13.06 -11.24
C ASN A 389 12.88 11.76 -11.18
N LEU A 390 12.38 11.40 -10.00
CA LEU A 390 11.48 10.25 -9.81
C LEU A 390 10.13 10.49 -10.48
N THR A 391 9.50 11.66 -10.29
CA THR A 391 8.28 12.09 -10.98
C THR A 391 8.40 11.97 -12.50
N GLN A 392 9.42 12.60 -13.08
CA GLN A 392 9.64 12.61 -14.53
C GLN A 392 9.87 11.19 -15.07
N THR A 393 10.67 10.38 -14.36
CA THR A 393 10.94 8.99 -14.77
C THR A 393 9.68 8.13 -14.69
N ALA A 394 8.87 8.27 -13.64
CA ALA A 394 7.62 7.53 -13.48
C ALA A 394 6.62 7.85 -14.60
N ILE A 395 6.46 9.14 -14.93
CA ILE A 395 5.57 9.61 -15.99
C ILE A 395 6.07 9.14 -17.37
N GLU A 396 7.38 9.20 -17.65
CA GLU A 396 7.94 8.60 -18.86
C GLU A 396 7.69 7.09 -18.93
N THR A 397 7.78 6.35 -17.81
CA THR A 397 7.47 4.90 -17.79
C THR A 397 5.98 4.57 -17.92
N LEU A 398 5.07 5.51 -17.62
CA LEU A 398 3.63 5.37 -17.89
C LEU A 398 3.35 5.44 -19.39
N PHE A 399 3.94 6.40 -20.10
CA PHE A 399 3.81 6.50 -21.56
C PHE A 399 4.54 5.36 -22.29
N ASP A 400 5.73 4.93 -21.82
CA ASP A 400 6.40 3.73 -22.32
C ASP A 400 5.50 2.47 -22.22
N LEU A 401 4.74 2.35 -21.12
CA LEU A 401 3.83 1.23 -20.89
C LEU A 401 2.68 1.23 -21.91
N GLU A 402 2.06 2.38 -22.19
CA GLU A 402 1.00 2.50 -23.20
C GLU A 402 1.52 2.10 -24.60
N GLU A 403 2.66 2.65 -25.02
CA GLU A 403 3.32 2.29 -26.30
C GLU A 403 3.67 0.79 -26.34
N THR A 404 4.17 0.24 -25.23
CA THR A 404 4.51 -1.18 -25.10
C THR A 404 3.26 -2.08 -25.20
N ILE A 405 2.13 -1.69 -24.59
CA ILE A 405 0.86 -2.43 -24.71
C ILE A 405 0.39 -2.47 -26.16
N GLU A 406 0.39 -1.33 -26.86
CA GLU A 406 -0.06 -1.27 -28.25
C GLU A 406 0.85 -2.08 -29.18
N LYS A 407 2.18 -1.91 -29.08
CA LYS A 407 3.16 -2.54 -29.99
C LYS A 407 3.46 -4.01 -29.71
N ASN A 408 3.03 -4.56 -28.58
CA ASN A 408 3.27 -5.98 -28.22
C ASN A 408 2.49 -6.95 -29.11
N MET A 409 3.05 -7.29 -30.28
CA MET A 409 2.52 -8.26 -31.25
C MET A 409 3.28 -9.59 -31.24
N GLU A 410 3.59 -10.15 -30.06
CA GLU A 410 4.11 -11.52 -29.97
C GLU A 410 3.10 -12.56 -30.52
N ASN A 411 3.67 -13.62 -31.10
CA ASN A 411 3.14 -14.41 -32.21
C ASN A 411 1.97 -15.36 -31.89
N VAL A 412 1.16 -15.60 -32.93
CA VAL A 412 0.21 -16.72 -33.15
C VAL A 412 -0.74 -17.02 -31.98
N ILE A 413 -1.98 -16.53 -32.10
CA ILE A 413 -3.08 -16.92 -31.21
C ILE A 413 -3.70 -18.24 -31.68
N HIS A 414 -3.71 -19.23 -30.79
CA HIS A 414 -4.41 -20.50 -30.97
C HIS A 414 -5.48 -20.77 -29.90
N ASP A 415 -5.63 -19.84 -28.94
CA ASP A 415 -6.48 -20.03 -27.78
C ASP A 415 -7.68 -19.07 -27.83
N GLU A 416 -8.89 -19.63 -27.73
CA GLU A 416 -10.17 -18.96 -28.02
C GLU A 416 -10.69 -18.14 -26.81
N ASN A 417 -9.79 -17.88 -25.86
CA ASN A 417 -10.04 -17.39 -24.50
C ASN A 417 -9.75 -15.88 -24.35
N VAL A 418 -9.94 -15.35 -23.13
CA VAL A 418 -9.40 -14.03 -22.75
C VAL A 418 -7.87 -14.09 -22.82
N HIS A 419 -7.26 -13.14 -23.51
CA HIS A 419 -5.84 -13.12 -23.80
C HIS A 419 -5.02 -12.79 -22.53
N PRO A 420 -3.85 -13.43 -22.29
CA PRO A 420 -3.04 -13.16 -21.09
C PRO A 420 -2.62 -11.69 -20.93
N LEU A 421 -2.46 -10.94 -22.03
CA LEU A 421 -2.19 -9.50 -21.98
C LEU A 421 -3.34 -8.72 -21.31
N THR A 422 -4.59 -9.10 -21.55
CA THR A 422 -5.79 -8.46 -20.97
C THR A 422 -5.77 -8.53 -19.45
N PHE A 423 -5.46 -9.71 -18.88
CA PHE A 423 -5.29 -9.87 -17.43
C PHE A 423 -4.08 -9.09 -16.88
N ARG A 424 -2.94 -9.06 -17.60
CA ARG A 424 -1.77 -8.26 -17.19
C ARG A 424 -2.07 -6.77 -17.15
N VAL A 425 -2.76 -6.23 -18.16
CA VAL A 425 -3.13 -4.80 -18.22
C VAL A 425 -4.19 -4.45 -17.20
N ILE A 426 -5.22 -5.29 -17.00
CA ILE A 426 -6.22 -5.10 -15.92
C ILE A 426 -5.53 -5.11 -14.54
N SER A 427 -4.60 -6.04 -14.29
CA SER A 427 -3.84 -6.06 -13.03
C SER A 427 -2.98 -4.82 -12.84
N CYS A 428 -2.40 -4.28 -13.92
CA CYS A 428 -1.61 -3.05 -13.90
C CYS A 428 -2.49 -1.82 -13.62
N ALA A 429 -3.65 -1.70 -14.28
CA ALA A 429 -4.62 -0.62 -14.02
C ALA A 429 -5.16 -0.68 -12.58
N ASN A 430 -5.50 -1.87 -12.08
CA ASN A 430 -5.89 -2.06 -10.67
C ASN A 430 -4.81 -1.58 -9.70
N SER A 431 -3.54 -1.88 -9.99
CA SER A 431 -2.40 -1.40 -9.19
C SER A 431 -2.22 0.12 -9.29
N LEU A 432 -2.54 0.76 -10.41
CA LEU A 432 -2.51 2.22 -10.53
C LEU A 432 -3.60 2.90 -9.69
N TYR A 433 -4.79 2.32 -9.57
CA TYR A 433 -5.85 2.87 -8.72
C TYR A 433 -5.48 2.90 -7.22
N GLU A 434 -4.66 1.95 -6.77
CA GLU A 434 -4.14 1.91 -5.39
C GLU A 434 -3.13 3.05 -5.10
N TYR A 435 -2.62 3.72 -6.14
CA TYR A 435 -1.71 4.87 -6.06
C TYR A 435 -2.40 6.18 -6.45
N GLN A 436 -3.74 6.21 -6.55
CA GLN A 436 -4.48 7.34 -7.13
C GLN A 436 -4.20 8.71 -6.49
N SER A 437 -3.91 8.78 -5.19
CA SER A 437 -3.59 10.03 -4.49
C SER A 437 -2.25 10.60 -4.94
N ILE A 438 -1.23 9.75 -4.99
CA ILE A 438 0.12 10.05 -5.46
C ILE A 438 0.10 10.41 -6.95
N LEU A 439 -0.62 9.63 -7.77
CA LEU A 439 -0.74 9.88 -9.21
C LEU A 439 -1.48 11.19 -9.52
N LYS A 440 -2.49 11.59 -8.73
CA LYS A 440 -3.14 12.90 -8.86
C LYS A 440 -2.14 14.04 -8.62
N ILE A 441 -1.31 13.96 -7.56
CA ILE A 441 -0.25 14.95 -7.28
C ILE A 441 0.80 14.97 -8.39
N LEU A 442 1.25 13.81 -8.86
CA LEU A 442 2.26 13.68 -9.93
C LEU A 442 1.79 14.23 -11.29
N LEU A 443 0.50 14.07 -11.61
CA LEU A 443 -0.08 14.48 -12.89
C LEU A 443 -0.66 15.90 -12.87
N GLN A 444 -0.86 16.51 -11.70
CA GLN A 444 -1.34 17.90 -11.55
C GLN A 444 -0.54 18.93 -12.37
N PRO A 445 0.81 18.86 -12.52
CA PRO A 445 1.55 19.79 -13.39
C PRO A 445 1.19 19.70 -14.89
N PHE A 446 0.49 18.64 -15.30
CA PHE A 446 0.04 18.38 -16.66
C PHE A 446 -1.46 18.67 -16.84
N GLU A 447 -2.17 19.07 -15.78
CA GLU A 447 -3.55 19.54 -15.86
C GLU A 447 -3.60 20.92 -16.51
N THR A 448 -3.84 20.94 -17.82
CA THR A 448 -4.29 22.15 -18.51
C THR A 448 -5.61 22.61 -17.88
N GLY A 449 -5.64 23.81 -17.31
CA GLY A 449 -6.73 24.34 -16.45
C GLY A 449 -8.10 24.57 -17.13
N SER A 450 -8.37 23.89 -18.24
CA SER A 450 -9.66 23.81 -18.94
C SER A 450 -10.15 22.37 -19.13
N ALA A 451 -9.43 21.36 -18.62
CA ALA A 451 -9.81 19.95 -18.73
C ALA A 451 -10.88 19.57 -17.68
N THR A 452 -12.02 19.07 -18.16
CA THR A 452 -13.12 18.56 -17.30
C THR A 452 -12.85 17.16 -16.72
N GLU A 453 -11.84 16.47 -17.24
CA GLU A 453 -11.45 15.10 -16.87
C GLU A 453 -10.03 15.14 -16.26
N SER A 454 -9.80 14.36 -15.20
CA SER A 454 -8.49 14.31 -14.54
C SER A 454 -7.43 13.67 -15.44
N GLN A 455 -6.17 14.09 -15.31
CA GLN A 455 -5.08 13.45 -16.08
C GLN A 455 -4.92 11.95 -15.77
N LEU A 456 -5.29 11.50 -14.56
CA LEU A 456 -5.34 10.09 -14.21
C LEU A 456 -6.43 9.33 -15.01
N THR A 457 -7.58 9.95 -15.26
CA THR A 457 -8.63 9.43 -16.15
C THR A 457 -8.09 9.27 -17.57
N ILE A 458 -7.43 10.31 -18.11
CA ILE A 458 -6.86 10.31 -19.47
C ILE A 458 -5.81 9.19 -19.63
N VAL A 459 -4.83 9.09 -18.74
CA VAL A 459 -3.78 8.05 -18.78
C VAL A 459 -4.38 6.64 -18.67
N THR A 460 -5.37 6.44 -17.79
CA THR A 460 -6.01 5.12 -17.63
C THR A 460 -6.87 4.75 -18.84
N MET A 461 -7.54 5.73 -19.46
CA MET A 461 -8.24 5.54 -20.73
C MET A 461 -7.29 5.19 -21.87
N GLY A 462 -6.11 5.84 -21.94
CA GLY A 462 -5.03 5.50 -22.87
C GLY A 462 -4.60 4.04 -22.76
N ILE A 463 -4.25 3.59 -21.55
CA ILE A 463 -3.89 2.19 -21.25
C ILE A 463 -4.96 1.19 -21.74
N PHE A 464 -6.24 1.45 -21.50
CA PHE A 464 -7.33 0.59 -21.98
C PHE A 464 -7.62 0.74 -23.48
N GLN A 465 -7.31 1.87 -24.10
CA GLN A 465 -7.43 2.08 -25.55
C GLN A 465 -6.29 1.39 -26.31
N ALA A 466 -5.05 1.49 -25.83
CA ALA A 466 -3.89 0.76 -26.35
C ALA A 466 -4.11 -0.77 -26.29
N LEU A 467 -4.69 -1.28 -25.20
CA LEU A 467 -5.10 -2.68 -25.10
C LEU A 467 -6.15 -3.05 -26.17
N GLN A 468 -7.17 -2.21 -26.38
CA GLN A 468 -8.18 -2.44 -27.42
C GLN A 468 -7.57 -2.41 -28.83
N ASN A 469 -6.68 -1.45 -29.11
CA ASN A 469 -5.97 -1.37 -30.39
C ASN A 469 -5.12 -2.63 -30.64
N ASN A 470 -4.42 -3.14 -29.63
CA ASN A 470 -3.67 -4.39 -29.70
C ASN A 470 -4.59 -5.61 -29.93
N LEU A 471 -5.72 -5.68 -29.20
CA LEU A 471 -6.72 -6.74 -29.36
C LEU A 471 -7.39 -6.71 -30.75
N ASP A 472 -7.65 -5.53 -31.33
CA ASP A 472 -8.15 -5.35 -32.69
C ASP A 472 -7.08 -5.60 -33.76
N GLY A 473 -5.79 -5.43 -33.45
CA GLY A 473 -4.69 -5.92 -34.28
C GLY A 473 -4.64 -7.45 -34.29
N ARG A 474 -4.78 -8.06 -33.10
CA ARG A 474 -4.79 -9.51 -32.87
C ARG A 474 -6.01 -10.21 -33.46
N SER A 475 -7.20 -9.63 -33.37
CA SER A 475 -8.46 -10.24 -33.85
C SER A 475 -8.45 -10.51 -35.37
N LYS A 476 -7.72 -9.68 -36.13
CA LYS A 476 -7.53 -9.81 -37.59
C LYS A 476 -6.68 -11.02 -38.01
N GLN A 477 -6.02 -11.71 -37.07
CA GLN A 477 -5.22 -12.91 -37.35
C GLN A 477 -6.06 -14.21 -37.40
N TYR A 478 -7.32 -14.16 -36.93
CA TYR A 478 -8.21 -15.33 -36.94
C TYR A 478 -8.75 -15.63 -38.35
N LYS A 479 -8.73 -16.92 -38.73
CA LYS A 479 -9.27 -17.38 -40.03
C LYS A 479 -10.79 -17.34 -40.12
N ASP A 480 -11.50 -17.46 -39.00
CA ASP A 480 -12.96 -17.29 -38.93
C ASP A 480 -13.29 -15.91 -38.34
N SER A 481 -13.96 -15.08 -39.14
CA SER A 481 -14.40 -13.75 -38.72
C SER A 481 -15.57 -13.78 -37.73
N ALA A 482 -16.25 -14.92 -37.52
CA ALA A 482 -17.17 -15.07 -36.39
C ALA A 482 -16.40 -15.26 -35.07
N LEU A 483 -15.30 -16.02 -35.09
CA LEU A 483 -14.45 -16.27 -33.92
C LEU A 483 -13.68 -15.01 -33.48
N SER A 484 -13.22 -14.17 -34.43
CA SER A 484 -12.57 -12.89 -34.08
C SER A 484 -13.48 -11.97 -33.25
N HIS A 485 -14.78 -11.92 -33.55
CA HIS A 485 -15.75 -11.17 -32.75
C HIS A 485 -16.04 -11.81 -31.38
N ILE A 486 -16.02 -13.15 -31.25
CA ILE A 486 -16.10 -13.81 -29.94
C ILE A 486 -14.86 -13.49 -29.09
N PHE A 487 -13.66 -13.51 -29.69
CA PHE A 487 -12.42 -13.12 -29.02
C PHE A 487 -12.47 -11.66 -28.50
N LEU A 488 -12.88 -10.71 -29.35
CA LEU A 488 -13.05 -9.30 -28.93
C LEU A 488 -14.11 -9.17 -27.82
N MET A 489 -15.26 -9.82 -27.98
CA MET A 489 -16.35 -9.82 -27.01
C MET A 489 -15.89 -10.34 -25.64
N ASN A 490 -15.16 -11.47 -25.59
CA ASN A 490 -14.58 -12.05 -24.38
C ASN A 490 -13.63 -11.06 -23.67
N ASN A 491 -12.71 -10.45 -24.41
CA ASN A 491 -11.69 -9.58 -23.82
C ASN A 491 -12.24 -8.23 -23.36
N ILE A 492 -13.08 -7.57 -24.17
CA ILE A 492 -13.67 -6.27 -23.83
C ILE A 492 -14.69 -6.42 -22.69
N HIS A 493 -15.44 -7.54 -22.63
CA HIS A 493 -16.29 -7.83 -21.47
C HIS A 493 -15.47 -8.03 -20.20
N CYS A 494 -14.31 -8.69 -20.27
CA CYS A 494 -13.41 -8.82 -19.11
C CYS A 494 -12.97 -7.45 -18.56
N MET A 495 -12.65 -6.48 -19.45
CA MET A 495 -12.33 -5.10 -19.07
C MET A 495 -13.53 -4.38 -18.43
N VAL A 496 -14.72 -4.53 -19.02
CA VAL A 496 -15.98 -3.95 -18.48
C VAL A 496 -16.29 -4.51 -17.10
N VAL A 497 -16.14 -5.83 -16.89
CA VAL A 497 -16.38 -6.48 -15.60
C VAL A 497 -15.36 -6.02 -14.56
N SER A 498 -14.06 -5.91 -14.90
CA SER A 498 -13.05 -5.45 -13.94
C SER A 498 -13.30 -4.01 -13.48
N VAL A 499 -13.63 -3.09 -14.40
CA VAL A 499 -13.95 -1.69 -14.03
C VAL A 499 -15.29 -1.61 -13.28
N ARG A 500 -16.31 -2.41 -13.65
CA ARG A 500 -17.59 -2.52 -12.92
C ARG A 500 -17.42 -3.03 -11.48
N SER A 501 -16.41 -3.86 -11.22
CA SER A 501 -16.24 -4.59 -9.95
C SER A 501 -15.57 -3.81 -8.82
N ARG A 502 -14.95 -2.66 -9.11
CA ARG A 502 -14.30 -1.80 -8.10
C ARG A 502 -14.89 -0.39 -8.13
N SER A 503 -15.06 0.23 -6.96
CA SER A 503 -15.53 1.62 -6.85
C SER A 503 -14.49 2.61 -7.39
N ASP A 504 -13.21 2.46 -7.01
CA ASP A 504 -12.13 3.36 -7.44
C ASP A 504 -11.96 3.43 -8.97
N ALA A 505 -12.00 2.28 -9.64
CA ALA A 505 -11.99 2.18 -11.10
C ALA A 505 -13.20 2.86 -11.74
N LYS A 506 -14.39 2.67 -11.14
CA LYS A 506 -15.63 3.30 -11.59
C LYS A 506 -15.60 4.82 -11.40
N ASP A 507 -15.12 5.31 -10.27
CA ASP A 507 -15.09 6.73 -9.92
C ASP A 507 -14.11 7.51 -10.81
N ILE A 508 -13.04 6.85 -11.30
CA ILE A 508 -12.04 7.45 -12.18
C ILE A 508 -12.46 7.43 -13.67
N LEU A 509 -13.17 6.40 -14.13
CA LEU A 509 -13.57 6.22 -15.55
C LEU A 509 -15.03 6.58 -15.86
N GLY A 510 -15.91 6.60 -14.87
CA GLY A 510 -17.34 6.92 -15.00
C GLY A 510 -18.22 5.83 -15.62
N ASP A 511 -19.53 5.92 -15.37
CA ASP A 511 -20.53 5.01 -15.96
C ASP A 511 -20.60 5.12 -17.50
N ASP A 512 -20.27 6.27 -18.09
CA ASP A 512 -20.27 6.46 -19.55
C ASP A 512 -19.18 5.62 -20.24
N TRP A 513 -18.00 5.46 -19.63
CA TRP A 513 -16.97 4.56 -20.14
C TRP A 513 -17.47 3.10 -20.11
N ILE A 514 -18.09 2.68 -18.99
CA ILE A 514 -18.64 1.33 -18.83
C ILE A 514 -19.72 1.08 -19.88
N GLN A 515 -20.65 2.01 -20.05
CA GLN A 515 -21.76 1.89 -21.01
C GLN A 515 -21.29 1.96 -22.47
N ARG A 516 -20.24 2.74 -22.79
CA ARG A 516 -19.60 2.76 -24.11
C ARG A 516 -19.01 1.39 -24.45
N HIS A 517 -18.23 0.79 -23.56
CA HIS A 517 -17.61 -0.51 -23.82
C HIS A 517 -18.64 -1.65 -23.82
N ARG A 518 -19.70 -1.57 -23.00
CA ARG A 518 -20.84 -2.50 -23.08
C ARG A 518 -21.54 -2.48 -24.44
N ARG A 519 -21.66 -1.31 -25.08
CA ARG A 519 -22.17 -1.19 -26.47
C ARG A 519 -21.23 -1.86 -27.48
N ILE A 520 -19.90 -1.78 -27.30
CA ILE A 520 -18.91 -2.44 -28.17
C ILE A 520 -19.00 -3.97 -28.04
N VAL A 521 -19.18 -4.51 -26.83
CA VAL A 521 -19.46 -5.94 -26.58
C VAL A 521 -20.72 -6.38 -27.34
N GLN A 522 -21.81 -5.61 -27.24
CA GLN A 522 -23.08 -5.88 -27.96
C GLN A 522 -22.94 -5.77 -29.49
N GLN A 523 -22.14 -4.84 -30.01
CA GLN A 523 -21.85 -4.72 -31.44
C GLN A 523 -21.11 -5.96 -31.96
N ASN A 524 -20.10 -6.43 -31.24
CA ASN A 524 -19.39 -7.67 -31.57
C ASN A 524 -20.33 -8.90 -31.53
N ALA A 525 -21.17 -9.02 -30.50
CA ALA A 525 -22.19 -10.08 -30.41
C ALA A 525 -23.17 -10.07 -31.61
N ASN A 526 -23.61 -8.89 -32.05
CA ASN A 526 -24.50 -8.74 -33.20
C ASN A 526 -23.79 -9.05 -34.54
N GLN A 527 -22.54 -8.66 -34.70
CA GLN A 527 -21.75 -8.94 -35.90
C GLN A 527 -21.37 -10.43 -35.99
N TYR A 528 -21.01 -11.08 -34.87
CA TYR A 528 -20.91 -12.54 -34.77
C TYR A 528 -22.21 -13.23 -35.24
N LYS A 529 -23.38 -12.81 -34.71
CA LYS A 529 -24.67 -13.40 -35.11
C LYS A 529 -24.90 -13.28 -36.62
N LYS A 530 -24.63 -12.12 -37.19
CA LYS A 530 -24.78 -11.84 -38.64
C LYS A 530 -23.86 -12.71 -39.50
N ILE A 531 -22.60 -12.89 -39.11
CA ILE A 531 -21.60 -13.65 -39.88
C ILE A 531 -21.83 -15.16 -39.77
N ALA A 532 -21.93 -15.70 -38.55
CA ALA A 532 -22.06 -17.14 -38.33
C ALA A 532 -23.39 -17.69 -38.86
N TRP A 533 -24.51 -17.04 -38.53
CA TRP A 533 -25.85 -17.59 -38.78
C TRP A 533 -26.49 -17.10 -40.08
N GLY A 534 -25.88 -16.12 -40.77
CA GLY A 534 -26.45 -15.52 -41.99
C GLY A 534 -26.78 -16.53 -43.10
N LYS A 535 -25.92 -17.54 -43.31
CA LYS A 535 -26.14 -18.61 -44.31
C LYS A 535 -27.32 -19.53 -43.94
N ILE A 536 -27.49 -19.81 -42.64
CA ILE A 536 -28.64 -20.56 -42.12
C ILE A 536 -29.93 -19.75 -42.30
N PHE A 537 -29.93 -18.46 -41.96
CA PHE A 537 -31.10 -17.59 -42.17
C PHE A 537 -31.47 -17.47 -43.67
N GLN A 538 -30.50 -17.36 -44.57
CA GLN A 538 -30.75 -17.41 -46.03
C GLN A 538 -31.38 -18.75 -46.46
N THR A 539 -30.95 -19.87 -45.86
CA THR A 539 -31.47 -21.21 -46.16
C THR A 539 -32.92 -21.38 -45.69
N LEU A 540 -33.28 -20.81 -44.54
CA LEU A 540 -34.65 -20.79 -44.00
C LEU A 540 -35.56 -19.77 -44.70
N SER A 541 -34.99 -18.70 -45.28
CA SER A 541 -35.74 -17.63 -45.95
C SER A 541 -36.26 -18.07 -47.33
N VAL A 542 -37.57 -18.27 -47.43
CA VAL A 542 -38.26 -18.56 -48.70
C VAL A 542 -38.95 -17.29 -49.22
N PRO A 543 -38.69 -16.84 -50.46
CA PRO A 543 -39.34 -15.67 -51.03
C PRO A 543 -40.87 -15.76 -50.97
N ALA A 544 -41.52 -14.78 -50.33
CA ALA A 544 -42.96 -14.68 -50.23
C ALA A 544 -43.53 -13.95 -51.46
N VAL A 545 -43.72 -14.67 -52.56
CA VAL A 545 -44.42 -14.14 -53.74
C VAL A 545 -45.93 -14.13 -53.50
N GLY A 546 -46.43 -13.04 -52.93
CA GLY A 546 -47.83 -12.61 -52.96
C GLY A 546 -48.86 -13.43 -52.17
N GLY A 547 -49.95 -12.75 -51.78
CA GLY A 547 -51.21 -13.38 -51.39
C GLY A 547 -51.39 -13.66 -49.90
N THR A 548 -52.35 -12.95 -49.30
CA THR A 548 -52.96 -13.29 -48.00
C THR A 548 -53.75 -14.59 -48.07
N GLY A 549 -53.53 -15.49 -47.10
CA GLY A 549 -54.52 -16.49 -46.67
C GLY A 549 -55.06 -17.46 -47.72
N SER A 550 -54.23 -18.40 -48.19
CA SER A 550 -54.70 -19.57 -48.97
C SER A 550 -54.38 -20.89 -48.31
N SER A 551 -55.23 -21.89 -48.55
CA SER A 551 -55.16 -23.22 -47.94
C SER A 551 -54.08 -24.11 -48.57
N ALA A 552 -53.79 -25.26 -47.93
CA ALA A 552 -52.73 -26.19 -48.32
C ALA A 552 -52.92 -26.90 -49.70
N SER A 553 -53.95 -26.55 -50.46
CA SER A 553 -54.19 -26.96 -51.85
C SER A 553 -53.26 -26.27 -52.85
N ASP A 554 -52.94 -24.99 -52.62
CA ASP A 554 -52.52 -24.10 -53.71
C ASP A 554 -51.02 -24.11 -53.98
N LEU A 555 -50.26 -24.92 -53.23
CA LEU A 555 -48.79 -25.02 -53.34
C LEU A 555 -48.29 -25.70 -54.63
N ARG A 556 -49.11 -25.72 -55.67
CA ARG A 556 -48.75 -26.05 -57.06
C ARG A 556 -48.53 -24.80 -57.94
N SER A 557 -49.02 -23.62 -57.54
CA SER A 557 -48.85 -22.37 -58.32
C SER A 557 -47.57 -21.61 -57.97
N THR A 558 -47.08 -21.72 -56.73
CA THR A 558 -45.76 -21.22 -56.35
C THR A 558 -44.66 -22.13 -56.89
N GLY A 559 -43.69 -21.59 -57.63
CA GLY A 559 -42.57 -22.31 -58.25
C GLY A 559 -41.54 -22.95 -57.30
N VAL A 560 -41.90 -23.15 -56.02
CA VAL A 560 -41.07 -23.73 -54.97
C VAL A 560 -41.17 -25.25 -55.05
N SER A 561 -40.27 -25.87 -55.81
CA SER A 561 -40.34 -27.32 -56.05
C SER A 561 -40.14 -28.14 -54.77
N ARG A 562 -40.78 -29.31 -54.71
CA ARG A 562 -40.62 -30.27 -53.61
C ARG A 562 -39.17 -30.78 -53.45
N ALA A 563 -38.37 -30.69 -54.53
CA ALA A 563 -36.94 -30.95 -54.49
C ALA A 563 -36.19 -29.81 -53.78
N MET A 564 -36.47 -28.55 -54.12
CA MET A 564 -35.85 -27.36 -53.49
C MET A 564 -36.09 -27.31 -51.98
N ILE A 565 -37.30 -27.64 -51.51
CA ILE A 565 -37.58 -27.73 -50.07
C ILE A 565 -36.76 -28.82 -49.40
N LYS A 566 -36.70 -30.02 -50.00
CA LYS A 566 -35.87 -31.14 -49.51
C LYS A 566 -34.38 -30.80 -49.49
N GLU A 567 -33.92 -30.00 -50.44
CA GLU A 567 -32.54 -29.51 -50.50
C GLU A 567 -32.25 -28.46 -49.42
N ARG A 568 -33.16 -27.50 -49.20
CA ARG A 568 -33.07 -26.55 -48.07
C ARG A 568 -33.02 -27.24 -46.71
N PHE A 569 -33.83 -28.28 -46.48
CA PHE A 569 -33.76 -29.11 -45.25
C PHE A 569 -32.39 -29.79 -45.09
N LYS A 570 -31.85 -30.41 -46.15
CA LYS A 570 -30.48 -30.98 -46.11
C LYS A 570 -29.42 -29.91 -45.82
N SER A 571 -29.52 -28.76 -46.48
CA SER A 571 -28.57 -27.65 -46.36
C SER A 571 -28.58 -27.05 -44.96
N PHE A 572 -29.77 -26.89 -44.35
CA PHE A 572 -29.92 -26.49 -42.95
C PHE A 572 -29.26 -27.50 -42.01
N ASN A 573 -29.60 -28.80 -42.12
CA ASN A 573 -29.04 -29.83 -41.23
C ASN A 573 -27.51 -29.86 -41.33
N LYS A 574 -26.95 -29.77 -42.54
CA LYS A 574 -25.50 -29.71 -42.76
C LYS A 574 -24.88 -28.48 -42.08
N GLN A 575 -25.36 -27.28 -42.40
CA GLN A 575 -24.80 -26.03 -41.85
C GLN A 575 -24.92 -25.95 -40.33
N PHE A 576 -26.05 -26.40 -39.76
CA PHE A 576 -26.26 -26.40 -38.31
C PHE A 576 -25.34 -27.38 -37.59
N GLU A 577 -25.12 -28.58 -38.15
CA GLU A 577 -24.18 -29.56 -37.61
C GLU A 577 -22.72 -29.10 -37.74
N GLU A 578 -22.34 -28.47 -38.85
CA GLU A 578 -21.02 -27.85 -39.02
C GLU A 578 -20.77 -26.71 -38.02
N LEU A 579 -21.75 -25.83 -37.79
CA LEU A 579 -21.65 -24.78 -36.77
C LEU A 579 -21.64 -25.34 -35.33
N HIS A 580 -22.48 -26.32 -35.00
CA HIS A 580 -22.50 -26.93 -33.66
C HIS A 580 -21.17 -27.62 -33.33
N VAL A 581 -20.60 -28.41 -34.26
CA VAL A 581 -19.30 -29.07 -34.06
C VAL A 581 -18.14 -28.08 -33.92
N MET A 582 -18.21 -26.91 -34.57
CA MET A 582 -17.21 -25.86 -34.44
C MET A 582 -17.38 -25.06 -33.14
N GLN A 583 -18.57 -24.50 -32.91
CA GLN A 583 -18.84 -23.52 -31.85
C GLN A 583 -19.14 -24.13 -30.48
N SER A 584 -19.30 -25.46 -30.37
CA SER A 584 -19.25 -26.16 -29.08
C SER A 584 -17.82 -26.31 -28.53
N GLN A 585 -16.79 -26.18 -29.38
CA GLN A 585 -15.39 -26.19 -28.92
C GLN A 585 -14.93 -24.83 -28.41
N TRP A 586 -15.51 -23.75 -28.95
CA TRP A 586 -15.25 -22.37 -28.53
C TRP A 586 -15.63 -22.15 -27.06
N ASN A 587 -15.03 -21.16 -26.41
CA ASN A 587 -15.29 -20.81 -25.02
C ASN A 587 -15.70 -19.35 -24.86
N ILE A 588 -16.64 -19.09 -23.96
CA ILE A 588 -16.96 -17.75 -23.44
C ILE A 588 -16.82 -17.88 -21.92
N PRO A 589 -15.70 -17.47 -21.30
CA PRO A 589 -15.43 -17.77 -19.90
C PRO A 589 -16.51 -17.27 -18.93
N ASP A 590 -17.01 -16.05 -19.16
CA ASP A 590 -18.05 -15.42 -18.36
C ASP A 590 -19.44 -16.04 -18.61
N GLN A 591 -20.15 -16.39 -17.53
CA GLN A 591 -21.44 -17.07 -17.63
C GLN A 591 -22.59 -16.13 -18.06
N GLU A 592 -22.63 -14.88 -17.58
CA GLU A 592 -23.68 -13.91 -17.96
C GLU A 592 -23.65 -13.68 -19.48
N LEU A 593 -22.46 -13.45 -20.03
CA LEU A 593 -22.21 -13.24 -21.46
C LEU A 593 -22.50 -14.49 -22.30
N ARG A 594 -22.17 -15.69 -21.80
CA ARG A 594 -22.40 -16.96 -22.48
C ARG A 594 -23.89 -17.25 -22.66
N GLU A 595 -24.68 -17.15 -21.58
CA GLU A 595 -26.12 -17.39 -21.66
C GLU A 595 -26.83 -16.25 -22.41
N TYR A 596 -26.41 -15.00 -22.25
CA TYR A 596 -26.88 -13.88 -23.07
C TYR A 596 -26.73 -14.17 -24.57
N LEU A 597 -25.55 -14.63 -25.02
CA LEU A 597 -25.33 -14.90 -26.44
C LEU A 597 -26.13 -16.12 -26.94
N ARG A 598 -26.25 -17.18 -26.15
CA ARG A 598 -27.09 -18.34 -26.47
C ARG A 598 -28.55 -17.95 -26.64
N LEU A 599 -29.10 -17.19 -25.70
CA LEU A 599 -30.47 -16.66 -25.76
C LEU A 599 -30.65 -15.76 -26.99
N ALA A 600 -29.72 -14.83 -27.25
CA ALA A 600 -29.78 -13.91 -28.38
C ALA A 600 -29.57 -14.58 -29.76
N VAL A 601 -29.10 -15.83 -29.80
CA VAL A 601 -29.12 -16.70 -31.00
C VAL A 601 -30.44 -17.47 -31.09
N ALA A 602 -30.88 -18.08 -29.98
CA ALA A 602 -32.11 -18.87 -29.90
C ALA A 602 -33.36 -18.05 -30.25
N GLU A 603 -33.45 -16.81 -29.76
CA GLU A 603 -34.53 -15.85 -30.02
C GLU A 603 -34.74 -15.60 -31.51
N VAL A 604 -33.67 -15.57 -32.32
CA VAL A 604 -33.75 -15.32 -33.77
C VAL A 604 -33.88 -16.63 -34.55
N LEU A 605 -33.18 -17.69 -34.14
CA LEU A 605 -33.16 -18.97 -34.86
C LEU A 605 -34.45 -19.79 -34.67
N LEU A 606 -34.95 -19.91 -33.44
CA LEU A 606 -36.05 -20.83 -33.14
C LEU A 606 -37.37 -20.39 -33.79
N PRO A 607 -37.78 -19.11 -33.82
CA PRO A 607 -38.98 -18.70 -34.55
C PRO A 607 -38.86 -18.93 -36.07
N ALA A 608 -37.70 -18.61 -36.66
CA ALA A 608 -37.42 -18.84 -38.07
C ALA A 608 -37.49 -20.34 -38.43
N TYR A 609 -36.89 -21.20 -37.59
CA TYR A 609 -36.90 -22.65 -37.80
C TYR A 609 -38.29 -23.27 -37.57
N ARG A 610 -38.97 -22.91 -36.47
CA ARG A 610 -40.35 -23.37 -36.17
C ARG A 610 -41.31 -22.98 -37.29
N SER A 611 -41.20 -21.75 -37.83
CA SER A 611 -41.98 -21.29 -38.99
C SER A 611 -41.68 -22.09 -40.26
N PHE A 612 -40.40 -22.27 -40.61
CA PHE A 612 -39.99 -23.05 -41.78
C PHE A 612 -40.45 -24.52 -41.70
N VAL A 613 -40.27 -25.17 -40.54
CA VAL A 613 -40.74 -26.54 -40.30
C VAL A 613 -42.27 -26.60 -40.45
N ASN A 614 -43.02 -25.75 -39.76
CA ASN A 614 -44.49 -25.81 -39.81
C ASN A 614 -45.07 -25.53 -41.20
N ARG A 615 -44.45 -24.63 -41.98
CA ARG A 615 -44.87 -24.31 -43.36
C ARG A 615 -44.65 -25.47 -44.35
N PHE A 616 -43.66 -26.33 -44.10
CA PHE A 616 -43.22 -27.34 -45.10
C PHE A 616 -43.29 -28.81 -44.64
N ARG A 617 -43.53 -29.09 -43.35
CA ARG A 617 -43.67 -30.43 -42.74
C ARG A 617 -44.47 -31.41 -43.61
N ASN A 618 -45.71 -31.05 -43.93
CA ASN A 618 -46.65 -31.87 -44.68
C ASN A 618 -46.15 -32.27 -46.09
N LEU A 619 -45.23 -31.51 -46.68
CA LEU A 619 -44.61 -31.80 -47.98
C LEU A 619 -43.44 -32.77 -47.86
N VAL A 620 -42.79 -32.85 -46.69
CA VAL A 620 -41.66 -33.74 -46.42
C VAL A 620 -42.18 -35.11 -46.00
N GLU A 621 -43.12 -35.16 -45.06
CA GLU A 621 -43.70 -36.37 -44.47
C GLU A 621 -44.40 -37.28 -45.50
N ARG A 622 -45.13 -36.71 -46.46
CA ARG A 622 -45.84 -37.45 -47.54
C ARG A 622 -44.91 -38.09 -48.58
N GLY A 623 -43.69 -38.52 -48.22
CA GLY A 623 -42.64 -38.87 -49.17
C GLY A 623 -41.65 -39.90 -48.63
N LYS A 624 -41.00 -40.63 -49.55
CA LYS A 624 -40.01 -41.65 -49.19
C LYS A 624 -38.89 -41.04 -48.34
N ASN A 625 -38.71 -41.61 -47.14
CA ASN A 625 -37.73 -41.33 -46.09
C ASN A 625 -37.78 -39.91 -45.46
N PRO A 626 -38.81 -39.57 -44.65
CA PRO A 626 -38.93 -38.25 -44.00
C PRO A 626 -37.78 -37.89 -43.05
N HIS A 627 -37.32 -38.85 -42.24
CA HIS A 627 -36.24 -38.69 -41.24
C HIS A 627 -34.88 -38.26 -41.85
N LYS A 628 -34.69 -38.42 -43.17
CA LYS A 628 -33.49 -37.94 -43.88
C LYS A 628 -33.50 -36.42 -44.12
N TYR A 629 -34.62 -35.75 -43.88
CA TYR A 629 -34.83 -34.33 -44.12
C TYR A 629 -35.20 -33.58 -42.83
N MET A 630 -36.18 -34.09 -42.08
CA MET A 630 -36.46 -33.64 -40.70
C MET A 630 -35.65 -34.49 -39.73
N LYS A 631 -34.36 -34.14 -39.58
CA LYS A 631 -33.40 -34.83 -38.69
C LYS A 631 -33.44 -34.30 -37.25
N HIS A 632 -33.71 -33.01 -37.08
CA HIS A 632 -33.82 -32.32 -35.80
C HIS A 632 -35.25 -31.81 -35.59
N SER A 633 -35.74 -31.85 -34.35
CA SER A 633 -36.95 -31.12 -33.96
C SER A 633 -36.57 -29.72 -33.43
N PRO A 634 -37.50 -28.76 -33.34
CA PRO A 634 -37.20 -27.44 -32.78
C PRO A 634 -36.63 -27.51 -31.35
N GLU A 635 -37.13 -28.44 -30.55
CA GLU A 635 -36.71 -28.68 -29.16
C GLU A 635 -35.31 -29.30 -29.11
N LYS A 636 -34.96 -30.14 -30.11
CA LYS A 636 -33.60 -30.68 -30.22
C LYS A 636 -32.59 -29.63 -30.70
N VAL A 637 -32.99 -28.71 -31.59
CA VAL A 637 -32.17 -27.54 -31.96
C VAL A 637 -31.93 -26.66 -30.74
N GLU A 638 -32.97 -26.40 -29.94
CA GLU A 638 -32.90 -25.63 -28.69
C GLU A 638 -31.98 -26.29 -27.64
N GLN A 639 -32.08 -27.61 -27.45
CA GLN A 639 -31.13 -28.35 -26.61
C GLN A 639 -29.69 -28.26 -27.13
N MET A 640 -29.48 -28.36 -28.45
CA MET A 640 -28.14 -28.25 -29.04
C MET A 640 -27.56 -26.83 -28.94
N LEU A 641 -28.38 -25.78 -28.98
CA LEU A 641 -27.93 -24.39 -28.74
C LEU A 641 -27.35 -24.20 -27.34
N ALA A 642 -27.88 -24.87 -26.31
CA ALA A 642 -27.35 -24.85 -24.95
C ALA A 642 -25.96 -25.50 -24.81
N GLU A 643 -25.47 -26.24 -25.83
CA GLU A 643 -24.12 -26.81 -25.84
C GLU A 643 -23.06 -25.89 -26.46
N PHE A 644 -23.45 -24.79 -27.13
CA PHE A 644 -22.53 -23.84 -27.75
C PHE A 644 -21.70 -23.12 -26.67
N PHE A 645 -20.47 -22.74 -27.00
CA PHE A 645 -19.55 -21.98 -26.14
C PHE A 645 -19.18 -22.65 -24.80
N GLY A 646 -19.39 -23.96 -24.68
CA GLY A 646 -19.07 -24.73 -23.47
C GLY A 646 -17.58 -25.07 -23.31
N GLY A 647 -16.74 -24.71 -24.28
CA GLY A 647 -15.35 -25.15 -24.37
C GLY A 647 -15.23 -26.63 -24.77
N LYS A 648 -14.02 -27.02 -25.17
CA LYS A 648 -13.66 -28.43 -25.39
C LYS A 648 -13.89 -29.24 -24.11
N LYS A 649 -14.99 -30.01 -24.05
CA LYS A 649 -15.29 -30.97 -22.98
C LYS A 649 -14.10 -31.93 -22.81
N MET A 650 -13.26 -31.70 -21.81
CA MET A 650 -12.12 -32.58 -21.53
C MET A 650 -12.62 -33.94 -21.08
N VAL A 651 -12.56 -34.93 -21.96
CA VAL A 651 -12.70 -36.34 -21.59
C VAL A 651 -11.62 -36.65 -20.56
N ASN A 652 -12.02 -37.12 -19.37
CA ASN A 652 -11.22 -37.16 -18.16
C ASN A 652 -9.79 -37.76 -18.32
N LYS A 653 -8.84 -36.91 -18.66
CA LYS A 653 -7.43 -36.99 -18.28
C LYS A 653 -7.09 -35.67 -17.59
N THR A 654 -6.67 -35.78 -16.34
CA THR A 654 -6.60 -34.65 -15.41
C THR A 654 -5.49 -33.67 -15.79
N THR A 655 -5.86 -32.54 -16.40
CA THR A 655 -4.99 -31.36 -16.53
C THR A 655 -5.54 -30.26 -15.64
N VAL A 656 -4.85 -29.97 -14.53
CA VAL A 656 -5.12 -28.79 -13.71
C VAL A 656 -4.37 -27.60 -14.31
N CYS A 657 -5.09 -26.68 -14.95
CA CYS A 657 -4.53 -25.44 -15.49
C CYS A 657 -5.53 -24.27 -15.36
N ALA A 658 -5.45 -23.51 -14.27
CA ALA A 658 -5.62 -22.05 -14.22
C ALA A 658 -5.64 -21.54 -12.76
N PHE A 659 -4.48 -21.15 -12.22
CA PHE A 659 -4.20 -19.89 -11.48
C PHE A 659 -2.91 -20.00 -10.64
N VAL A 660 -1.77 -19.62 -11.22
CA VAL A 660 -0.67 -18.77 -10.69
C VAL A 660 0.19 -18.38 -11.91
N ILE A 661 0.90 -17.27 -11.84
CA ILE A 661 1.51 -16.57 -12.99
C ILE A 661 2.85 -17.17 -13.45
N SER A 662 3.14 -16.98 -14.75
CA SER A 662 4.30 -17.43 -15.50
C SER A 662 5.68 -17.09 -14.92
N LEU A 663 6.64 -18.02 -15.07
CA LEU A 663 8.05 -17.69 -15.28
C LEU A 663 8.78 -18.81 -16.05
N SER A 664 8.93 -18.68 -17.38
CA SER A 664 10.12 -19.14 -18.13
C SER A 664 10.11 -18.64 -19.58
N VAL A 665 11.28 -18.32 -20.11
CA VAL A 665 11.49 -17.85 -21.50
C VAL A 665 11.83 -19.01 -22.43
N HIS A 666 11.45 -18.91 -23.71
CA HIS A 666 11.82 -19.89 -24.74
C HIS A 666 13.33 -19.97 -25.00
N PRO A 667 13.92 -21.18 -25.12
CA PRO A 667 15.04 -21.43 -26.01
C PRO A 667 14.52 -21.79 -27.42
N THR A 668 15.12 -21.22 -28.46
CA THR A 668 14.80 -21.56 -29.85
C THR A 668 15.44 -22.87 -30.28
N ILE A 669 14.69 -23.72 -30.99
CA ILE A 669 15.22 -24.88 -31.72
C ILE A 669 15.09 -24.60 -33.21
N SER A 670 16.21 -24.52 -33.91
CA SER A 670 16.26 -24.53 -35.37
C SER A 670 16.59 -25.94 -35.86
N SER A 671 15.78 -26.46 -36.78
CA SER A 671 15.93 -27.80 -37.35
C SER A 671 16.51 -27.74 -38.76
N ASN A 672 17.53 -28.56 -39.05
CA ASN A 672 17.55 -29.39 -40.27
C ASN A 672 18.65 -30.48 -40.24
N PRO A 673 18.59 -31.51 -41.12
CA PRO A 673 19.26 -32.79 -40.92
C PRO A 673 20.65 -32.89 -41.57
N LYS A 674 21.25 -34.10 -41.50
CA LYS A 674 22.46 -34.49 -42.22
C LYS A 674 22.16 -35.63 -43.20
N GLU A 675 22.60 -35.45 -44.45
CA GLU A 675 23.04 -36.47 -45.40
C GLU A 675 24.41 -35.93 -45.91
N GLU A 676 25.52 -36.66 -45.75
CA GLU A 676 26.15 -37.50 -46.80
C GLU A 676 26.40 -36.78 -48.14
N GLU A 677 27.65 -36.39 -48.40
CA GLU A 677 28.51 -36.95 -49.47
C GLU A 677 29.99 -36.54 -49.24
N GLU A 678 30.93 -36.96 -50.10
CA GLU A 678 32.38 -36.98 -49.90
C GLU A 678 33.19 -35.78 -50.50
N ALA A 679 34.53 -35.89 -50.35
CA ALA A 679 35.56 -35.50 -51.33
C ALA A 679 36.31 -34.15 -51.20
N SER A 680 37.41 -34.21 -50.44
CA SER A 680 38.78 -33.98 -50.94
C SER A 680 39.22 -32.60 -51.47
N LYS A 681 40.04 -31.88 -50.67
CA LYS A 681 41.49 -31.72 -50.97
C LYS A 681 42.33 -31.09 -49.84
N LYS A 682 43.59 -31.54 -49.77
CA LYS A 682 44.77 -30.98 -49.06
C LYS A 682 45.65 -30.20 -50.07
N PRO A 683 46.80 -29.56 -49.72
CA PRO A 683 47.53 -29.48 -48.43
C PRO A 683 47.36 -28.05 -47.81
N THR A 684 48.26 -27.33 -47.11
CA THR A 684 49.72 -27.39 -46.83
C THR A 684 50.06 -26.67 -45.49
N ARG A 685 51.35 -26.59 -45.10
CA ARG A 685 51.87 -25.82 -43.96
C ARG A 685 52.80 -24.69 -44.41
N LEU A 686 52.81 -23.56 -43.69
CA LEU A 686 53.94 -22.79 -43.12
C LEU A 686 53.33 -21.49 -42.50
N SER A 687 53.89 -20.81 -41.49
CA SER A 687 55.10 -21.03 -40.66
C SER A 687 54.92 -20.43 -39.24
N ALA A 688 55.91 -20.68 -38.38
CA ALA A 688 56.27 -19.92 -37.17
C ALA A 688 56.23 -18.37 -37.35
N MET A 689 56.15 -17.51 -36.33
CA MET A 689 56.26 -17.61 -34.85
C MET A 689 55.61 -16.34 -34.18
N SER A 690 55.53 -16.08 -32.86
CA SER A 690 56.02 -16.74 -31.63
C SER A 690 55.22 -16.34 -30.36
N LYS A 691 54.93 -17.32 -29.50
CA LYS A 691 55.03 -17.32 -28.01
C LYS A 691 54.78 -16.01 -27.21
N ASP A 692 53.68 -16.00 -26.47
CA ASP A 692 53.70 -15.70 -25.02
C ASP A 692 52.68 -16.60 -24.28
N CYS A 693 52.71 -16.69 -22.94
CA CYS A 693 52.03 -17.75 -22.18
C CYS A 693 51.28 -17.25 -20.93
N GLY A 694 50.03 -17.74 -20.77
CA GLY A 694 49.42 -17.91 -19.44
C GLY A 694 48.00 -17.34 -19.27
N ASN A 695 46.98 -18.18 -19.46
CA ASN A 695 45.85 -18.29 -18.51
C ASN A 695 45.00 -19.57 -18.70
N HIS A 696 45.53 -20.74 -18.34
CA HIS A 696 44.70 -21.95 -18.20
C HIS A 696 44.08 -21.99 -16.79
N GLY A 697 42.97 -21.28 -16.59
CA GLY A 697 42.25 -21.21 -15.30
C GLY A 697 40.72 -21.05 -15.37
N ASP A 698 40.19 -20.36 -16.38
CA ASP A 698 38.75 -20.03 -16.46
C ASP A 698 37.85 -21.21 -16.90
N ASP A 699 38.33 -22.10 -17.76
CA ASP A 699 37.48 -23.11 -18.40
C ASP A 699 37.06 -24.26 -17.46
N ASP A 700 37.93 -24.67 -16.53
CA ASP A 700 37.58 -25.70 -15.55
C ASP A 700 36.49 -25.23 -14.60
N LEU A 701 36.55 -23.98 -14.13
CA LEU A 701 35.52 -23.38 -13.27
C LEU A 701 34.16 -23.33 -14.00
N ARG A 702 34.16 -22.98 -15.29
CA ARG A 702 32.98 -23.00 -16.18
C ARG A 702 32.47 -24.42 -16.48
N SER A 703 33.30 -25.45 -16.33
CA SER A 703 32.89 -26.85 -16.46
C SER A 703 32.31 -27.41 -15.15
N ALA A 704 32.83 -26.98 -14.00
CA ALA A 704 32.35 -27.35 -12.68
C ALA A 704 30.99 -26.69 -12.39
N CYS A 705 30.85 -25.38 -12.65
CA CYS A 705 29.61 -24.65 -12.42
C CYS A 705 28.43 -25.19 -13.26
N ARG A 706 28.67 -25.57 -14.53
CA ARG A 706 27.65 -26.25 -15.35
C ARG A 706 27.24 -27.63 -14.81
N ARG A 707 28.19 -28.41 -14.27
CA ARG A 707 27.90 -29.70 -13.62
C ARG A 707 27.08 -29.52 -12.34
N LEU A 708 27.38 -28.49 -11.53
CA LEU A 708 26.61 -28.12 -10.35
C LEU A 708 25.17 -27.69 -10.72
N LEU A 709 25.02 -26.82 -11.72
CA LEU A 709 23.71 -26.36 -12.19
C LEU A 709 22.84 -27.51 -12.72
N ALA A 710 23.44 -28.43 -13.48
CA ALA A 710 22.74 -29.63 -13.96
C ALA A 710 22.28 -30.54 -12.81
N PHE A 711 23.12 -30.72 -11.78
CA PHE A 711 22.74 -31.48 -10.58
C PHE A 711 21.57 -30.81 -9.82
N LEU A 712 21.60 -29.48 -9.65
CA LEU A 712 20.51 -28.74 -9.03
C LEU A 712 19.19 -28.82 -9.82
N LEU A 713 19.25 -28.80 -11.16
CA LEU A 713 18.07 -28.99 -12.01
C LEU A 713 17.49 -30.42 -11.90
N VAL A 714 18.34 -31.44 -11.82
CA VAL A 714 17.89 -32.83 -11.58
C VAL A 714 17.28 -32.98 -10.17
N LEU A 715 17.88 -32.36 -9.15
CA LEU A 715 17.34 -32.35 -7.79
C LEU A 715 15.97 -31.65 -7.75
N ALA A 716 15.82 -30.49 -8.40
CA ALA A 716 14.55 -29.78 -8.50
C ALA A 716 13.47 -30.62 -9.22
N LEU A 717 13.83 -31.33 -10.30
CA LEU A 717 12.93 -32.24 -11.00
C LEU A 717 12.48 -33.42 -10.10
N ILE A 718 13.39 -34.00 -9.31
CA ILE A 718 13.07 -35.06 -8.35
C ILE A 718 12.13 -34.54 -7.27
N VAL A 719 12.38 -33.36 -6.70
CA VAL A 719 11.50 -32.72 -5.71
C VAL A 719 10.11 -32.43 -6.30
N ALA A 720 10.04 -31.94 -7.54
CA ALA A 720 8.77 -31.70 -8.24
C ALA A 720 7.98 -33.00 -8.49
N ILE A 721 8.66 -34.11 -8.84
CA ILE A 721 8.04 -35.43 -9.00
C ILE A 721 7.52 -35.95 -7.64
N ILE A 722 8.28 -35.80 -6.55
CA ILE A 722 7.86 -36.18 -5.20
C ILE A 722 6.62 -35.37 -4.78
N ALA A 723 6.64 -34.05 -4.98
CA ALA A 723 5.51 -33.18 -4.68
C ALA A 723 4.26 -33.54 -5.50
N LEU A 724 4.42 -33.87 -6.79
CA LEU A 724 3.33 -34.34 -7.65
C LEU A 724 2.75 -35.68 -7.17
N ILE A 725 3.60 -36.64 -6.76
CA ILE A 725 3.15 -37.92 -6.19
C ILE A 725 2.37 -37.69 -4.89
N VAL A 726 2.89 -36.86 -3.99
CA VAL A 726 2.21 -36.49 -2.72
C VAL A 726 0.85 -35.85 -3.00
N TYR A 727 0.76 -34.89 -3.94
CA TYR A 727 -0.49 -34.27 -4.35
C TYR A 727 -1.49 -35.30 -4.93
N LEU A 728 -1.05 -36.18 -5.82
CA LEU A 728 -1.90 -37.19 -6.45
C LEU A 728 -2.41 -38.27 -5.48
N VAL A 729 -1.67 -38.55 -4.41
CA VAL A 729 -2.01 -39.51 -3.34
C VAL A 729 -2.91 -38.88 -2.27
N LEU A 730 -2.68 -37.63 -1.89
CA LEU A 730 -3.45 -36.96 -0.83
C LEU A 730 -4.75 -36.34 -1.34
N ARG A 731 -4.75 -35.75 -2.54
CA ARG A 731 -5.86 -35.00 -3.15
C ARG A 731 -6.65 -34.13 -2.14
N PRO A 732 -5.99 -33.23 -1.40
CA PRO A 732 -6.63 -32.47 -0.34
C PRO A 732 -7.80 -31.64 -0.89
N THR A 733 -8.93 -31.73 -0.20
CA THR A 733 -10.16 -30.97 -0.49
C THR A 733 -10.62 -30.25 0.78
N HIS A 734 -11.24 -29.08 0.64
CA HIS A 734 -11.71 -28.31 1.80
C HIS A 734 -12.81 -29.07 2.57
N PRO A 735 -12.91 -28.88 3.91
CA PRO A 735 -14.07 -29.34 4.66
C PRO A 735 -15.36 -28.73 4.10
N ARG A 736 -16.45 -29.49 4.15
CA ARG A 736 -17.77 -29.05 3.66
C ARG A 736 -18.62 -28.59 4.83
N PHE A 737 -19.01 -27.33 4.82
CA PHE A 737 -19.90 -26.75 5.82
C PHE A 737 -21.36 -26.74 5.34
N PHE A 738 -22.28 -26.96 6.27
CA PHE A 738 -23.72 -26.95 6.05
C PHE A 738 -24.40 -26.21 7.21
N LEU A 739 -25.36 -25.34 6.89
CA LEU A 739 -26.26 -24.76 7.89
C LEU A 739 -27.47 -25.70 8.04
N GLN A 740 -27.59 -26.35 9.20
CA GLN A 740 -28.64 -27.32 9.49
C GLN A 740 -29.93 -26.65 9.98
N ASP A 741 -29.81 -25.64 10.84
CA ASP A 741 -30.93 -24.82 11.34
C ASP A 741 -30.50 -23.36 11.54
N ALA A 742 -31.47 -22.44 11.44
CA ALA A 742 -31.36 -21.06 11.87
C ALA A 742 -32.73 -20.57 12.39
N SER A 743 -32.78 -20.20 13.66
CA SER A 743 -33.99 -19.77 14.37
C SER A 743 -33.79 -18.37 14.94
N LEU A 744 -34.50 -17.39 14.38
CA LEU A 744 -34.45 -16.00 14.83
C LEU A 744 -35.28 -15.86 16.12
N ARG A 745 -34.64 -15.36 17.19
CA ARG A 745 -35.27 -15.18 18.50
C ARG A 745 -35.71 -13.74 18.75
N GLN A 746 -34.95 -12.77 18.23
CA GLN A 746 -35.19 -11.34 18.42
C GLN A 746 -34.62 -10.55 17.23
N LEU A 747 -35.31 -9.49 16.80
CA LEU A 747 -34.89 -8.57 15.74
C LEU A 747 -35.64 -7.23 15.91
N ASP A 748 -35.13 -6.37 16.77
CA ASP A 748 -35.77 -5.09 17.12
C ASP A 748 -34.93 -3.92 16.61
N LEU A 749 -35.49 -3.10 15.72
CA LEU A 749 -34.81 -1.95 15.11
C LEU A 749 -35.30 -0.64 15.74
N SER A 750 -34.40 0.05 16.46
CA SER A 750 -34.68 1.36 17.06
C SER A 750 -34.50 2.48 16.03
N ASN A 751 -35.58 2.83 15.33
CA ASN A 751 -35.61 3.91 14.34
C ASN A 751 -35.13 5.28 14.88
N ALA A 752 -35.21 5.52 16.19
CA ALA A 752 -34.78 6.76 16.83
C ALA A 752 -33.26 6.84 17.08
N SER A 753 -32.54 5.71 17.06
CA SER A 753 -31.10 5.65 17.35
C SER A 753 -30.25 4.94 16.30
N GLY A 754 -30.86 4.29 15.30
CA GLY A 754 -30.15 3.50 14.28
C GLY A 754 -29.53 2.21 14.82
N LEU A 755 -29.96 1.76 16.01
CA LEU A 755 -29.44 0.57 16.68
C LEU A 755 -30.37 -0.63 16.42
N LEU A 756 -29.79 -1.76 16.04
CA LEU A 756 -30.48 -3.02 15.80
C LEU A 756 -30.11 -4.03 16.90
N THR A 757 -31.12 -4.58 17.58
CA THR A 757 -30.93 -5.68 18.54
C THR A 757 -31.36 -6.99 17.91
N THR A 758 -30.39 -7.87 17.65
CA THR A 758 -30.60 -9.19 17.01
C THR A 758 -30.19 -10.32 17.94
N THR A 759 -31.01 -11.38 18.03
CA THR A 759 -30.60 -12.67 18.60
C THR A 759 -30.99 -13.80 17.65
N LEU A 760 -30.00 -14.56 17.17
CA LEU A 760 -30.17 -15.66 16.22
C LEU A 760 -29.51 -16.92 16.77
N GLN A 761 -30.24 -18.03 16.88
CA GLN A 761 -29.65 -19.34 17.12
C GLN A 761 -29.36 -20.00 15.77
N VAL A 762 -28.16 -20.54 15.57
CA VAL A 762 -27.79 -21.28 14.36
C VAL A 762 -27.26 -22.65 14.73
N THR A 763 -27.42 -23.64 13.85
CA THR A 763 -26.75 -24.95 13.95
C THR A 763 -25.97 -25.19 12.67
N ILE A 764 -24.64 -25.27 12.81
CA ILE A 764 -23.68 -25.42 11.73
C ILE A 764 -23.00 -26.77 11.88
N ALA A 765 -22.90 -27.52 10.79
CA ALA A 765 -22.12 -28.75 10.74
C ALA A 765 -20.97 -28.61 9.74
N SER A 766 -19.81 -29.16 10.06
CA SER A 766 -18.69 -29.33 9.14
C SER A 766 -18.35 -30.79 8.96
N ARG A 767 -18.11 -31.22 7.73
CA ARG A 767 -17.67 -32.58 7.40
C ARG A 767 -16.35 -32.55 6.66
N ASN A 768 -15.41 -33.39 7.09
CA ASN A 768 -14.14 -33.59 6.39
C ASN A 768 -14.29 -34.65 5.28
N PRO A 769 -14.20 -34.29 3.99
CA PRO A 769 -14.31 -35.25 2.89
C PRO A 769 -13.02 -36.04 2.61
N ASN A 770 -11.92 -35.80 3.34
CA ASN A 770 -10.62 -36.42 3.04
C ASN A 770 -10.42 -37.75 3.77
N ASP A 771 -10.07 -38.81 3.03
CA ASP A 771 -9.81 -40.15 3.58
C ASP A 771 -8.48 -40.26 4.37
N ARG A 772 -7.56 -39.31 4.17
CA ARG A 772 -6.14 -39.39 4.63
C ARG A 772 -5.62 -38.14 5.35
N VAL A 773 -6.46 -37.14 5.53
CA VAL A 773 -6.09 -35.83 6.11
C VAL A 773 -7.10 -35.47 7.19
N GLY A 774 -6.63 -35.13 8.40
CA GLY A 774 -7.47 -34.57 9.47
C GLY A 774 -7.40 -33.05 9.52
N VAL A 775 -8.36 -32.41 10.18
CA VAL A 775 -8.43 -30.93 10.30
C VAL A 775 -8.45 -30.55 11.79
N TYR A 776 -7.51 -29.72 12.23
CA TYR A 776 -7.63 -28.96 13.47
C TYR A 776 -8.34 -27.65 13.17
N TYR A 777 -9.43 -27.37 13.87
CA TYR A 777 -10.05 -26.06 13.93
C TYR A 777 -9.56 -25.38 15.22
N ASP A 778 -8.63 -24.43 15.09
CA ASP A 778 -7.93 -23.82 16.24
C ASP A 778 -8.70 -22.63 16.82
N ARG A 779 -9.43 -21.90 15.98
CA ARG A 779 -10.39 -20.86 16.34
C ARG A 779 -11.36 -20.67 15.17
N LEU A 780 -12.66 -20.61 15.45
CA LEU A 780 -13.72 -20.29 14.51
C LEU A 780 -14.67 -19.29 15.16
N ASP A 781 -14.80 -18.10 14.60
CA ASP A 781 -15.65 -17.03 15.10
C ASP A 781 -16.84 -16.85 14.15
N VAL A 782 -18.06 -17.13 14.65
CA VAL A 782 -19.30 -17.16 13.86
C VAL A 782 -20.10 -15.88 14.08
N TYR A 783 -20.60 -15.25 13.02
CA TYR A 783 -21.45 -14.05 13.11
C TYR A 783 -22.53 -14.02 12.01
N ALA A 784 -23.62 -13.27 12.24
CA ALA A 784 -24.66 -13.05 11.25
C ALA A 784 -24.50 -11.68 10.56
N SER A 785 -24.87 -11.64 9.28
CA SER A 785 -24.89 -10.42 8.46
C SER A 785 -26.12 -10.38 7.56
N TYR A 786 -26.57 -9.18 7.21
CA TYR A 786 -27.72 -8.91 6.32
C TYR A 786 -27.32 -7.86 5.29
N LYS A 787 -27.51 -8.16 4.00
CA LYS A 787 -27.16 -7.29 2.85
C LYS A 787 -25.82 -6.57 3.07
N TYR A 788 -24.79 -7.37 3.36
CA TYR A 788 -23.38 -7.03 3.66
C TYR A 788 -23.07 -6.44 5.06
N GLN A 789 -24.03 -5.86 5.78
CA GLN A 789 -23.82 -5.33 7.14
C GLN A 789 -23.81 -6.46 8.19
N GLN A 790 -22.87 -6.44 9.14
CA GLN A 790 -22.87 -7.36 10.30
C GLN A 790 -23.94 -6.95 11.32
N ILE A 791 -24.68 -7.92 11.87
CA ILE A 791 -25.84 -7.68 12.76
C ILE A 791 -25.77 -8.41 14.12
N THR A 792 -24.74 -9.24 14.34
CA THR A 792 -24.42 -9.83 15.65
C THR A 792 -22.94 -9.66 15.97
N VAL A 793 -22.59 -9.72 17.25
CA VAL A 793 -21.21 -9.95 17.68
C VAL A 793 -20.77 -11.35 17.21
N ALA A 794 -19.46 -11.56 17.06
CA ALA A 794 -18.91 -12.86 16.72
C ALA A 794 -18.84 -13.78 17.94
N ALA A 795 -19.31 -15.01 17.79
CA ALA A 795 -19.28 -16.05 18.83
C ALA A 795 -18.22 -17.10 18.49
N ALA A 796 -17.23 -17.28 19.36
CA ALA A 796 -16.19 -18.28 19.20
C ALA A 796 -16.73 -19.70 19.44
N LEU A 797 -16.42 -20.63 18.53
CA LEU A 797 -16.66 -22.06 18.70
C LEU A 797 -15.49 -22.72 19.45
N PRO A 798 -15.74 -23.81 20.20
CA PRO A 798 -14.66 -24.57 20.83
C PRO A 798 -13.74 -25.19 19.77
N PRO A 799 -12.41 -25.17 19.97
CA PRO A 799 -11.47 -25.81 19.07
C PRO A 799 -11.62 -27.32 19.09
N VAL A 800 -11.54 -27.96 17.92
CA VAL A 800 -11.74 -29.41 17.77
C VAL A 800 -10.82 -29.99 16.69
N TYR A 801 -10.50 -31.28 16.83
CA TYR A 801 -9.82 -32.06 15.80
C TYR A 801 -10.81 -33.00 15.11
N GLN A 802 -11.06 -32.74 13.83
CA GLN A 802 -11.95 -33.51 12.99
C GLN A 802 -11.20 -34.63 12.27
N GLY A 803 -11.66 -35.87 12.44
CA GLY A 803 -11.10 -37.05 11.80
C GLY A 803 -11.32 -37.10 10.28
N HIS A 804 -10.77 -38.12 9.62
CA HIS A 804 -11.03 -38.42 8.22
C HIS A 804 -12.48 -38.93 8.01
N GLY A 805 -13.23 -38.33 7.08
CA GLY A 805 -14.64 -38.66 6.84
C GLY A 805 -15.65 -38.13 7.88
N ASP A 806 -15.14 -37.51 8.95
CA ASP A 806 -15.83 -37.20 10.22
C ASP A 806 -16.72 -35.93 10.15
N VAL A 807 -17.61 -35.74 11.13
CA VAL A 807 -18.60 -34.65 11.16
C VAL A 807 -18.74 -34.02 12.55
N ASP A 808 -18.36 -32.75 12.66
CA ASP A 808 -18.60 -31.91 13.85
C ASP A 808 -19.84 -31.05 13.66
N VAL A 809 -20.55 -30.76 14.76
CA VAL A 809 -21.76 -29.93 14.78
C VAL A 809 -21.71 -28.96 15.96
N TRP A 810 -21.98 -27.68 15.71
CA TRP A 810 -22.02 -26.63 16.71
C TRP A 810 -23.33 -25.83 16.62
N SER A 811 -23.92 -25.49 17.77
CA SER A 811 -25.17 -24.71 17.85
C SER A 811 -25.02 -23.39 18.62
N PRO A 812 -24.19 -22.42 18.17
CA PRO A 812 -23.99 -21.16 18.88
C PRO A 812 -25.25 -20.28 18.87
N VAL A 813 -25.39 -19.46 19.90
CA VAL A 813 -26.34 -18.33 19.92
C VAL A 813 -25.56 -17.06 19.57
N LEU A 814 -25.96 -16.41 18.48
CA LEU A 814 -25.37 -15.19 17.97
C LEU A 814 -26.20 -14.01 18.46
N SER A 815 -25.61 -13.17 19.32
CA SER A 815 -26.27 -12.01 19.91
C SER A 815 -25.62 -10.72 19.44
N GLY A 816 -26.44 -9.73 19.10
CA GLY A 816 -26.05 -8.38 18.75
C GLY A 816 -26.95 -7.39 19.46
N PRO A 817 -26.71 -7.08 20.75
CA PRO A 817 -27.43 -6.01 21.44
C PRO A 817 -26.99 -4.66 20.89
N SER A 818 -27.93 -3.82 20.47
CA SER A 818 -27.67 -2.42 20.07
C SER A 818 -26.56 -2.24 19.01
N VAL A 819 -26.50 -3.11 17.99
CA VAL A 819 -25.50 -3.01 16.92
C VAL A 819 -25.84 -1.83 15.99
N PRO A 820 -24.89 -0.92 15.68
CA PRO A 820 -25.12 0.17 14.73
C PRO A 820 -25.50 -0.36 13.33
N PHE A 821 -26.66 0.05 12.83
CA PHE A 821 -27.23 -0.43 11.58
C PHE A 821 -27.47 0.70 10.59
N ALA A 822 -27.05 0.52 9.34
CA ALA A 822 -27.02 1.59 8.36
C ALA A 822 -28.45 2.06 7.99
N PRO A 823 -28.77 3.37 8.09
CA PRO A 823 -30.13 3.87 7.85
C PRO A 823 -30.71 3.54 6.46
N TYR A 824 -29.88 3.42 5.42
CA TYR A 824 -30.33 3.03 4.08
C TYR A 824 -30.75 1.55 3.99
N LEU A 825 -30.27 0.68 4.89
CA LEU A 825 -30.70 -0.72 5.00
C LEU A 825 -31.93 -0.90 5.90
N ALA A 826 -32.25 0.08 6.77
CA ALA A 826 -33.40 0.03 7.69
C ALA A 826 -34.72 -0.17 6.95
N GLY A 827 -34.98 0.62 5.90
CA GLY A 827 -36.18 0.50 5.08
C GLY A 827 -36.29 -0.86 4.39
N ALA A 828 -35.17 -1.37 3.85
CA ALA A 828 -35.12 -2.68 3.21
C ALA A 828 -35.32 -3.83 4.21
N LEU A 829 -34.76 -3.75 5.42
CA LEU A 829 -34.95 -4.75 6.48
C LEU A 829 -36.42 -4.78 6.93
N SER A 830 -37.04 -3.61 7.08
CA SER A 830 -38.47 -3.49 7.40
C SER A 830 -39.36 -4.07 6.29
N GLN A 831 -39.05 -3.81 5.01
CA GLN A 831 -39.78 -4.37 3.88
C GLN A 831 -39.66 -5.90 3.78
N ASP A 832 -38.45 -6.46 3.88
CA ASP A 832 -38.25 -7.92 3.90
C ASP A 832 -39.07 -8.57 5.04
N CYS A 833 -39.00 -8.00 6.26
CA CYS A 833 -39.77 -8.48 7.40
C CYS A 833 -41.29 -8.40 7.19
N GLN A 834 -41.80 -7.30 6.62
CA GLN A 834 -43.22 -7.14 6.26
C GLN A 834 -43.66 -8.11 5.15
N ALA A 835 -42.75 -8.49 4.25
CA ALA A 835 -43.01 -9.47 3.20
C ALA A 835 -42.93 -10.93 3.68
N GLY A 836 -42.61 -11.16 4.97
CA GLY A 836 -42.63 -12.48 5.60
C GLY A 836 -41.41 -13.37 5.30
N TYR A 837 -40.36 -12.84 4.67
CA TYR A 837 -39.12 -13.57 4.41
C TYR A 837 -37.89 -12.73 4.80
N LEU A 838 -36.83 -13.37 5.28
CA LEU A 838 -35.58 -12.69 5.65
C LEU A 838 -34.39 -13.52 5.19
N ILE A 839 -33.45 -12.88 4.48
CA ILE A 839 -32.26 -13.54 3.95
C ILE A 839 -31.02 -13.04 4.71
N LEU A 840 -30.46 -13.91 5.56
CA LEU A 840 -29.25 -13.65 6.31
C LEU A 840 -28.06 -14.43 5.71
N GLN A 841 -26.85 -13.94 5.97
CA GLN A 841 -25.60 -14.66 5.74
C GLN A 841 -24.96 -14.94 7.09
N VAL A 842 -24.93 -16.23 7.48
CA VAL A 842 -24.14 -16.69 8.62
C VAL A 842 -22.71 -16.91 8.12
N LYS A 843 -21.76 -16.19 8.71
CA LYS A 843 -20.35 -16.20 8.34
C LYS A 843 -19.52 -16.82 9.43
N ILE A 844 -18.42 -17.45 9.04
CA ILE A 844 -17.39 -18.00 9.93
C ILE A 844 -16.05 -17.51 9.42
N ASP A 845 -15.27 -16.88 10.29
CA ASP A 845 -13.85 -16.58 10.07
C ASP A 845 -13.03 -17.39 11.07
N GLY A 846 -11.83 -17.83 10.72
CA GLY A 846 -11.07 -18.71 11.60
C GLY A 846 -9.74 -19.20 11.06
N ARG A 847 -9.09 -20.04 11.85
CA ARG A 847 -7.78 -20.63 11.54
C ARG A 847 -7.81 -22.15 11.71
N VAL A 848 -7.25 -22.83 10.71
CA VAL A 848 -7.19 -24.30 10.64
C VAL A 848 -5.78 -24.81 10.36
N ARG A 849 -5.49 -26.05 10.80
CA ARG A 849 -4.27 -26.79 10.46
C ARG A 849 -4.59 -28.18 9.95
N TRP A 850 -3.91 -28.58 8.89
CA TRP A 850 -4.06 -29.89 8.25
C TRP A 850 -3.13 -30.91 8.89
N LYS A 851 -3.63 -32.12 9.14
CA LYS A 851 -2.85 -33.24 9.67
C LYS A 851 -2.72 -34.35 8.63
N VAL A 852 -1.49 -34.64 8.21
CA VAL A 852 -1.16 -35.70 7.25
C VAL A 852 -0.26 -36.72 7.94
N GLY A 853 -0.86 -37.78 8.48
CA GLY A 853 -0.15 -38.77 9.29
C GLY A 853 0.45 -38.13 10.55
N SER A 854 1.78 -38.09 10.64
CA SER A 854 2.54 -37.45 11.71
C SER A 854 2.89 -35.98 11.46
N TRP A 855 2.66 -35.45 10.25
CA TRP A 855 2.92 -34.05 9.93
C TRP A 855 1.68 -33.17 10.18
N ILE A 856 1.90 -31.97 10.68
CA ILE A 856 0.88 -30.94 10.89
C ILE A 856 1.34 -29.68 10.15
N SER A 857 0.43 -29.04 9.42
CA SER A 857 0.73 -27.84 8.64
C SER A 857 0.85 -26.57 9.48
N GLY A 858 1.33 -25.49 8.85
CA GLY A 858 1.07 -24.13 9.33
C GLY A 858 -0.43 -23.81 9.33
N HIS A 859 -0.80 -22.67 9.93
CA HIS A 859 -2.19 -22.21 10.00
C HIS A 859 -2.65 -21.63 8.64
N TYR A 860 -3.85 -22.00 8.22
CA TYR A 860 -4.57 -21.44 7.07
C TYR A 860 -5.79 -20.65 7.55
N HIS A 861 -6.19 -19.62 6.82
CA HIS A 861 -7.39 -18.84 7.14
C HIS A 861 -8.60 -19.49 6.46
N LEU A 862 -9.60 -19.87 7.27
CA LEU A 862 -10.84 -20.47 6.81
C LEU A 862 -11.95 -19.42 6.83
N PHE A 863 -12.51 -19.10 5.67
CA PHE A 863 -13.71 -18.27 5.56
C PHE A 863 -14.88 -19.08 5.01
N VAL A 864 -16.02 -19.02 5.70
CA VAL A 864 -17.24 -19.76 5.33
C VAL A 864 -18.41 -18.78 5.26
N THR A 865 -19.23 -18.87 4.20
CA THR A 865 -20.48 -18.12 4.08
C THR A 865 -21.65 -19.06 3.82
N CYS A 866 -22.56 -19.15 4.80
CA CYS A 866 -23.77 -19.95 4.76
C CYS A 866 -25.00 -19.06 4.52
N PRO A 867 -25.77 -19.24 3.41
CA PRO A 867 -27.01 -18.51 3.20
C PRO A 867 -28.13 -19.08 4.08
N ALA A 868 -28.76 -18.22 4.87
CA ALA A 868 -29.89 -18.54 5.74
C ALA A 868 -31.16 -17.89 5.20
N PHE A 869 -32.05 -18.70 4.60
CA PHE A 869 -33.37 -18.26 4.15
C PHE A 869 -34.40 -18.56 5.25
N LEU A 870 -34.95 -17.51 5.85
CA LEU A 870 -35.93 -17.57 6.92
C LEU A 870 -37.30 -17.12 6.42
N VAL A 871 -38.37 -17.79 6.83
CA VAL A 871 -39.76 -17.45 6.46
C VAL A 871 -40.63 -17.45 7.71
N THR A 872 -41.61 -16.55 7.78
CA THR A 872 -42.62 -16.56 8.86
C THR A 872 -43.49 -17.82 8.79
N ALA A 873 -43.67 -18.49 9.93
CA ALA A 873 -44.64 -19.58 10.05
C ALA A 873 -46.07 -19.01 9.93
N GLY A 874 -46.73 -19.26 8.81
CA GLY A 874 -48.00 -18.63 8.46
C GLY A 874 -49.15 -18.97 9.41
N GLY A 875 -49.63 -17.97 10.15
CA GLY A 875 -50.84 -18.04 10.99
C GLY A 875 -51.03 -16.74 11.78
N ASN A 876 -52.18 -16.08 11.57
CA ASN A 876 -52.53 -14.74 12.07
C ASN A 876 -52.01 -14.42 13.49
N GLY A 877 -50.88 -13.71 13.55
CA GLY A 877 -50.24 -13.20 14.76
C GLY A 877 -49.50 -11.90 14.46
N GLU A 878 -49.19 -11.13 15.49
CA GLU A 878 -48.59 -9.79 15.38
C GLU A 878 -47.18 -9.82 14.77
N PRO A 879 -46.72 -8.74 14.12
CA PRO A 879 -45.40 -8.67 13.46
C PRO A 879 -44.26 -8.58 14.48
N GLY A 880 -43.91 -9.72 15.09
CA GLY A 880 -42.76 -9.91 15.97
C GLY A 880 -41.75 -10.92 15.41
N ALA A 881 -40.48 -10.80 15.82
CA ALA A 881 -39.36 -11.57 15.27
C ALA A 881 -39.44 -13.10 15.49
N SER A 882 -40.28 -13.55 16.44
CA SER A 882 -40.41 -14.95 16.88
C SER A 882 -41.05 -15.92 15.86
N GLY A 883 -41.53 -15.41 14.72
CA GLY A 883 -42.16 -16.22 13.68
C GLY A 883 -41.21 -16.84 12.64
N PHE A 884 -39.96 -16.36 12.53
CA PHE A 884 -39.04 -16.68 11.43
C PHE A 884 -38.29 -18.01 11.62
N LYS A 885 -38.49 -18.96 10.70
CA LYS A 885 -37.82 -20.27 10.71
C LYS A 885 -37.12 -20.58 9.39
N PHE A 886 -35.98 -21.26 9.50
CA PHE A 886 -35.25 -21.86 8.39
C PHE A 886 -36.00 -23.07 7.82
N GLN A 887 -36.01 -23.23 6.49
CA GLN A 887 -36.81 -24.28 5.83
C GLN A 887 -36.03 -25.48 5.32
N THR A 888 -34.78 -25.29 4.87
CA THR A 888 -34.01 -26.33 4.15
C THR A 888 -32.51 -26.17 4.42
N THR A 889 -31.83 -27.24 4.82
CA THR A 889 -30.36 -27.27 5.00
C THR A 889 -29.63 -26.72 3.77
N THR A 890 -28.78 -25.71 3.96
CA THR A 890 -28.01 -25.06 2.88
C THR A 890 -26.54 -25.46 2.92
N TYR A 891 -25.95 -25.64 1.75
CA TYR A 891 -24.50 -25.74 1.59
C TYR A 891 -23.87 -24.35 1.72
N CYS A 892 -22.76 -24.26 2.44
CA CYS A 892 -22.01 -23.02 2.60
C CYS A 892 -20.89 -22.92 1.55
N HIS A 893 -20.55 -21.70 1.12
CA HIS A 893 -19.29 -21.44 0.40
C HIS A 893 -18.12 -21.53 1.38
N VAL A 894 -16.97 -22.07 0.94
CA VAL A 894 -15.79 -22.33 1.77
C VAL A 894 -14.52 -21.93 1.03
N GLU A 895 -13.73 -21.06 1.65
CA GLU A 895 -12.43 -20.55 1.18
C GLU A 895 -11.36 -20.85 2.24
N VAL A 896 -10.18 -21.34 1.82
CA VAL A 896 -9.09 -21.85 2.70
C VAL A 896 -7.71 -21.60 2.08
#